data_AF-A0A813D8Q1-F1
#
_entry.id   AF-A0A813D8Q1-F1
#
_cell.length_a   1.000
_cell.length_b   1.000
_cell.length_c   1.000
_cell.angle_alpha   90.00
_cell.angle_beta   90.00
_cell.angle_gamma   90.00
#
_symmetry.space_group_name_H-M   'P 1'
#
loop_
_entity.id
_entity.type
_entity.pdbx_description
1 polymer ?
#
loop_
_entity_poly.entity_id
_entity_poly.type
_entity_poly.pdbx_seq_one_letter_code
_entity_poly.pdbx_strand_id
1 'polypeptide(L)'
;MDADVTMQILSLPDSDCAADMRGESTTSERSTCRNTIATHCTAPVLVPQKDCVSRGSGQRRFYGLQFVCGLLYWLLVRAKTGKHPYALSEGSVCTRPHWMPLHVLLFLHKLRLPLFTLTPVLLGIAAVKPNSVPVRVATALVATVYHLLESSVTNRHGEYLLLYNVWGMLLPDCYAQAASFGFAIHFVLSSGLAKLKVGGRSWMLPHTMQVYLDIYRDSRSSPPLSKGLSLWLAKRAWATRTIGIATIALECIVVPSTLLMPPAWRSIGSALMIAMHLGIASAMSGTVGLLFLTALPSYLVGFGCPAPWLSRPWCTAALVALLPSACTALRGRPLSESWPLTPISLFMWSGEQAALLSQALMTRDTRVVMCTAAAPQDIRGLPVVYSGFATSGELPGQFVVHDAVARVIGFTLAQGDLANTLVGSREDPLSSVSISMSFLQRLQSWLVREGRMIELSTGKKILRAFFVRVDSGGGRVAQVLMEGDDESSSNSDSSSSDSDSSSEEGGGGAPKKKKITQGKRLASFKKKQSSGDVTADKGEEEDTEQYVVNTRVRTPKMQAVADLLCRWWYVLPDWPPQDQAFYQPELEKRKLRQVTITEWEWVPEEDSHGRRKVYELSQFRGLFRDSTGNLHDLRPQETCPCFANMMKKELPDILDLLVTAYENQLKDLEKSTYNEEKLKKDLLVKLTRLKNKSYQAKQVGSAKGR
;
A
#
# COMPACT_ATOMS: atom_id res chain seq x y z
N MET A 1 19.32 -29.40 35.94
CA MET A 1 18.34 -28.77 36.86
C MET A 1 16.99 -29.19 36.33
N ASP A 2 16.60 -30.38 36.73
CA ASP A 2 15.65 -31.21 36.02
C ASP A 2 14.37 -31.29 36.83
N ALA A 3 13.24 -31.26 36.14
CA ALA A 3 11.92 -31.39 36.75
C ALA A 3 11.00 -32.14 35.78
N ASP A 4 11.19 -33.47 35.75
CA ASP A 4 10.19 -34.38 35.18
C ASP A 4 8.89 -34.29 35.98
N VAL A 5 7.76 -34.24 35.28
CA VAL A 5 6.43 -34.46 35.88
C VAL A 5 5.66 -35.47 35.04
N THR A 6 5.76 -36.72 35.47
CA THR A 6 5.03 -37.87 34.89
C THR A 6 3.54 -37.77 35.23
N MET A 7 2.67 -37.74 34.21
CA MET A 7 1.22 -37.72 34.43
C MET A 7 0.68 -39.15 34.52
N GLN A 8 0.16 -39.55 35.68
CA GLN A 8 -0.47 -40.85 35.86
C GLN A 8 -1.86 -40.90 35.21
N ILE A 9 -2.16 -42.03 34.56
CA ILE A 9 -3.47 -42.33 33.99
C ILE A 9 -4.36 -42.89 35.11
N LEU A 10 -5.50 -42.24 35.37
CA LEU A 10 -6.58 -42.81 36.17
C LEU A 10 -7.72 -43.27 35.24
N SER A 11 -8.11 -44.53 35.42
CA SER A 11 -9.20 -45.18 34.72
C SER A 11 -10.57 -44.64 35.17
N LEU A 12 -11.49 -44.55 34.21
CA LEU A 12 -12.92 -44.38 34.48
C LEU A 12 -13.61 -45.76 34.39
N PRO A 13 -14.56 -46.09 35.28
CA PRO A 13 -15.37 -47.29 35.14
C PRO A 13 -16.51 -47.07 34.14
N ASP A 14 -16.88 -48.13 33.43
CA ASP A 14 -18.08 -48.17 32.59
C ASP A 14 -19.35 -48.11 33.45
N SER A 15 -20.42 -47.55 32.88
CA SER A 15 -21.78 -47.73 33.39
C SER A 15 -22.78 -47.77 32.25
N ASP A 16 -23.12 -48.99 31.81
CA ASP A 16 -24.37 -49.25 31.11
C ASP A 16 -25.55 -48.90 32.01
N CYS A 17 -26.58 -48.27 31.44
CA CYS A 17 -27.97 -48.43 31.90
C CYS A 17 -28.94 -47.88 30.86
N ALA A 18 -29.59 -48.79 30.12
CA ALA A 18 -30.83 -48.50 29.42
C ALA A 18 -31.99 -49.12 30.21
N ALA A 19 -33.06 -48.36 30.45
CA ALA A 19 -34.43 -48.88 30.58
C ALA A 19 -35.45 -47.74 30.74
N ASP A 20 -36.67 -48.06 30.32
CA ASP A 20 -37.98 -47.41 30.49
C ASP A 20 -38.19 -46.23 31.45
N MET A 21 -39.14 -45.37 31.05
CA MET A 21 -40.40 -45.22 31.80
C MET A 21 -41.47 -44.58 30.91
N ARG A 22 -42.54 -45.34 30.60
CA ARG A 22 -43.85 -44.79 30.22
C ARG A 22 -44.59 -44.44 31.52
N GLY A 23 -45.32 -43.34 31.57
CA GLY A 23 -46.04 -42.94 32.78
C GLY A 23 -47.00 -41.76 32.57
N GLU A 24 -48.23 -42.11 32.21
CA GLU A 24 -49.51 -41.49 32.61
C GLU A 24 -49.65 -39.95 32.69
N SER A 25 -50.54 -39.45 31.83
CA SER A 25 -51.23 -38.17 32.01
C SER A 25 -52.58 -38.36 32.69
N THR A 26 -52.92 -37.61 33.74
CA THR A 26 -54.30 -37.14 34.03
C THR A 26 -54.35 -36.14 35.20
N THR A 27 -55.38 -35.28 35.20
CA THR A 27 -55.80 -34.32 36.25
C THR A 27 -54.80 -33.22 36.65
N SER A 28 -55.06 -31.90 36.57
CA SER A 28 -56.25 -31.08 36.89
C SER A 28 -56.61 -31.00 38.37
N GLU A 29 -56.08 -30.00 39.09
CA GLU A 29 -56.90 -29.18 39.99
C GLU A 29 -56.29 -27.81 40.35
N ARG A 30 -57.06 -26.98 41.08
CA ARG A 30 -56.88 -25.52 41.26
C ARG A 30 -56.28 -25.13 42.61
N SER A 31 -55.75 -23.90 42.65
CA SER A 31 -55.45 -23.08 43.85
C SER A 31 -54.21 -23.52 44.64
N THR A 32 -53.56 -22.68 45.45
CA THR A 32 -53.99 -21.38 46.01
C THR A 32 -52.83 -20.38 46.07
N CYS A 33 -53.11 -19.08 45.92
CA CYS A 33 -52.12 -18.04 46.26
C CYS A 33 -51.89 -17.99 47.79
N ARG A 34 -50.63 -18.05 48.22
CA ARG A 34 -50.19 -17.51 49.51
C ARG A 34 -48.90 -16.72 49.34
N ASN A 35 -49.01 -15.41 49.50
CA ASN A 35 -47.86 -14.52 49.66
C ASN A 35 -47.19 -14.84 51.00
N THR A 36 -45.94 -15.27 50.97
CA THR A 36 -45.05 -15.27 52.13
C THR A 36 -43.81 -14.49 51.77
N ILE A 37 -43.75 -13.22 52.21
CA ILE A 37 -42.55 -12.39 52.08
C ILE A 37 -41.55 -12.88 53.14
N ALA A 38 -40.65 -13.77 52.73
CA ALA A 38 -39.51 -14.20 53.53
C ALA A 38 -38.24 -13.57 52.94
N THR A 39 -37.78 -12.47 53.53
CA THR A 39 -36.51 -11.82 53.19
C THR A 39 -35.32 -12.64 53.70
N HIS A 40 -35.02 -13.76 53.04
CA HIS A 40 -33.73 -14.41 53.15
C HIS A 40 -32.83 -13.96 52.00
N CYS A 41 -31.74 -13.26 52.34
CA CYS A 41 -30.60 -13.08 51.45
C CYS A 41 -29.84 -14.39 51.27
N THR A 42 -30.46 -15.37 50.60
CA THR A 42 -29.71 -16.49 50.03
C THR A 42 -28.82 -15.95 48.92
N ALA A 43 -27.54 -16.33 48.94
CA ALA A 43 -26.63 -16.06 47.82
C ALA A 43 -27.28 -16.56 46.52
N PRO A 44 -27.13 -15.86 45.38
CA PRO A 44 -27.83 -16.20 44.16
C PRO A 44 -27.48 -17.62 43.75
N VAL A 45 -28.45 -18.52 43.94
CA VAL A 45 -28.35 -19.91 43.51
C VAL A 45 -28.09 -19.87 42.02
N LEU A 46 -26.92 -20.35 41.61
CA LEU A 46 -26.54 -20.49 40.20
C LEU A 46 -27.52 -21.45 39.55
N VAL A 47 -28.60 -20.90 38.99
CA VAL A 47 -29.64 -21.65 38.28
C VAL A 47 -28.94 -22.49 37.22
N PRO A 48 -29.06 -23.84 37.27
CA PRO A 48 -28.38 -24.70 36.32
C PRO A 48 -28.77 -24.31 34.90
N GLN A 49 -27.79 -23.83 34.13
CA GLN A 49 -27.99 -23.21 32.82
C GLN A 49 -28.34 -24.25 31.75
N LYS A 50 -29.54 -24.85 31.86
CA LYS A 50 -30.06 -25.92 31.00
C LYS A 50 -30.31 -25.46 29.55
N ASP A 51 -30.37 -24.16 29.29
CA ASP A 51 -30.80 -23.60 28.00
C ASP A 51 -29.68 -23.44 26.96
N CYS A 52 -28.42 -23.78 27.28
CA CYS A 52 -27.31 -23.74 26.31
C CYS A 52 -27.30 -24.89 25.27
N VAL A 53 -28.39 -25.67 25.15
CA VAL A 53 -28.43 -26.93 24.36
C VAL A 53 -28.99 -26.75 22.94
N SER A 54 -28.91 -25.55 22.34
CA SER A 54 -29.15 -25.36 20.89
C SER A 54 -27.97 -25.87 20.05
N ARG A 55 -27.76 -27.20 20.07
CA ARG A 55 -26.61 -27.91 19.48
C ARG A 55 -26.30 -27.49 18.03
N GLY A 56 -25.26 -26.68 17.86
CA GLY A 56 -24.64 -26.34 16.57
C GLY A 56 -25.28 -25.18 15.80
N SER A 57 -26.13 -24.36 16.44
CA SER A 57 -26.79 -23.22 15.79
C SER A 57 -25.82 -22.11 15.37
N GLY A 58 -24.88 -21.73 16.25
CA GLY A 58 -23.82 -20.76 15.96
C GLY A 58 -22.83 -21.28 14.91
N GLN A 59 -22.41 -22.54 15.05
CA GLN A 59 -21.52 -23.21 14.09
C GLN A 59 -22.12 -23.26 12.67
N ARG A 60 -23.40 -23.68 12.54
CA ARG A 60 -24.13 -23.67 11.26
C ARG A 60 -24.12 -22.28 10.63
N ARG A 61 -24.44 -21.26 11.43
CA ARG A 61 -24.52 -19.87 10.98
C ARG A 61 -23.16 -19.35 10.51
N PHE A 62 -22.08 -19.64 11.25
CA PHE A 62 -20.73 -19.25 10.84
C PHE A 62 -20.34 -19.87 9.49
N TYR A 63 -20.37 -21.21 9.38
CA TYR A 63 -19.94 -21.89 8.16
C TYR A 63 -20.80 -21.51 6.94
N GLY A 64 -22.12 -21.37 7.11
CA GLY A 64 -23.04 -20.95 6.05
C GLY A 64 -22.78 -19.53 5.56
N LEU A 65 -22.62 -18.56 6.49
CA LEU A 65 -22.27 -17.19 6.14
C LEU A 65 -20.88 -17.12 5.48
N GLN A 66 -19.90 -17.87 5.97
CA GLN A 66 -18.55 -17.89 5.41
C GLN A 66 -18.50 -18.47 3.99
N PHE A 67 -19.26 -19.53 3.72
CA PHE A 67 -19.44 -20.07 2.38
C PHE A 67 -20.03 -19.04 1.43
N VAL A 68 -21.16 -18.41 1.80
CA VAL A 68 -21.84 -17.42 0.97
C VAL A 68 -20.97 -16.18 0.74
N CYS A 69 -20.37 -15.61 1.78
CA CYS A 69 -19.53 -14.42 1.65
C CYS A 69 -18.23 -14.70 0.89
N GLY A 70 -17.64 -15.90 1.04
CA GLY A 70 -16.49 -16.34 0.24
C GLY A 70 -16.82 -16.45 -1.25
N LEU A 71 -17.94 -17.11 -1.59
CA LEU A 71 -18.41 -17.19 -2.97
C LEU A 71 -18.75 -15.81 -3.56
N LEU A 72 -19.40 -14.93 -2.79
CA LEU A 72 -19.70 -13.57 -3.23
C LEU A 72 -18.42 -12.76 -3.50
N TYR A 73 -17.43 -12.83 -2.59
CA TYR A 73 -16.12 -12.21 -2.79
C TYR A 73 -15.44 -12.75 -4.07
N TRP A 74 -15.49 -14.07 -4.31
CA TRP A 74 -14.95 -14.69 -5.51
C TRP A 74 -15.65 -14.23 -6.79
N LEU A 75 -16.97 -14.13 -6.80
CA LEU A 75 -17.76 -13.62 -7.93
C LEU A 75 -17.42 -12.15 -8.22
N LEU A 76 -17.34 -11.30 -7.19
CA LEU A 76 -17.00 -9.88 -7.32
C LEU A 76 -15.56 -9.68 -7.81
N VAL A 77 -14.61 -10.47 -7.31
CA VAL A 77 -13.22 -10.48 -7.81
C VAL A 77 -13.17 -10.89 -9.28
N ARG A 78 -13.87 -11.95 -9.67
CA ARG A 78 -13.90 -12.42 -11.06
C ARG A 78 -14.55 -11.41 -11.99
N ALA A 79 -15.68 -10.81 -11.59
CA ALA A 79 -16.36 -9.76 -12.35
C ALA A 79 -15.49 -8.51 -12.51
N LYS A 80 -14.76 -8.09 -11.47
CA LYS A 80 -13.89 -6.90 -11.51
C LYS A 80 -12.60 -7.09 -12.29
N THR A 81 -12.02 -8.30 -12.29
CA THR A 81 -10.66 -8.55 -12.81
C THR A 81 -10.61 -9.38 -14.09
N GLY A 82 -11.70 -10.06 -14.44
CA GLY A 82 -11.73 -11.09 -15.49
C GLY A 82 -10.97 -12.38 -15.13
N LYS A 83 -10.22 -12.40 -14.03
CA LYS A 83 -9.37 -13.53 -13.62
C LYS A 83 -10.08 -14.41 -12.59
N HIS A 84 -9.70 -15.68 -12.52
CA HIS A 84 -10.12 -16.56 -11.43
C HIS A 84 -9.54 -16.02 -10.11
N PRO A 85 -10.26 -16.03 -8.97
CA PRO A 85 -9.77 -15.46 -7.70
C PRO A 85 -8.44 -16.05 -7.22
N TYR A 86 -8.20 -17.34 -7.49
CA TYR A 86 -6.90 -18.00 -7.32
C TYR A 86 -5.72 -17.26 -8.00
N ALA A 87 -5.95 -16.60 -9.14
CA ALA A 87 -4.94 -15.79 -9.81
C ALA A 87 -4.40 -14.65 -8.91
N LEU A 88 -5.21 -14.17 -7.95
CA LEU A 88 -4.81 -13.18 -6.95
C LEU A 88 -3.99 -13.76 -5.79
N SER A 89 -3.75 -15.08 -5.80
CA SER A 89 -2.83 -15.81 -4.91
C SER A 89 -1.60 -16.33 -5.66
N GLU A 90 -1.40 -15.93 -6.92
CA GLU A 90 -0.20 -16.26 -7.69
C GLU A 90 0.87 -15.20 -7.48
N GLY A 91 1.85 -15.52 -6.63
CA GLY A 91 3.01 -14.69 -6.42
C GLY A 91 4.31 -15.37 -6.83
N SER A 92 5.32 -14.53 -7.07
CA SER A 92 6.71 -14.93 -7.33
C SER A 92 7.52 -15.17 -6.04
N VAL A 93 7.03 -14.68 -4.90
CA VAL A 93 7.69 -14.74 -3.59
C VAL A 93 6.70 -15.21 -2.52
N CYS A 94 7.19 -15.97 -1.55
CA CYS A 94 6.46 -16.25 -0.32
C CYS A 94 7.29 -16.03 0.97
N THR A 95 6.59 -15.74 2.06
CA THR A 95 7.11 -15.49 3.41
C THR A 95 6.93 -16.74 4.28
N ARG A 96 7.98 -17.54 4.44
CA ARG A 96 7.97 -18.77 5.26
C ARG A 96 7.75 -18.47 6.75
N PRO A 97 6.85 -19.15 7.49
CA PRO A 97 6.79 -19.07 8.96
C PRO A 97 8.06 -19.65 9.60
N HIS A 98 8.54 -19.11 10.73
CA HIS A 98 9.82 -19.55 11.34
C HIS A 98 9.86 -21.06 11.63
N TRP A 99 8.76 -21.60 12.18
CA TRP A 99 8.61 -23.01 12.56
C TRP A 99 8.44 -23.97 11.37
N MET A 100 8.14 -23.46 10.17
CA MET A 100 7.84 -24.30 9.01
C MET A 100 9.11 -24.64 8.21
N PRO A 101 9.43 -25.93 7.97
CA PRO A 101 10.49 -26.32 7.06
C PRO A 101 10.22 -25.86 5.62
N LEU A 102 11.26 -25.39 4.93
CA LEU A 102 11.15 -24.85 3.57
C LEU A 102 10.56 -25.87 2.57
N HIS A 103 10.98 -27.14 2.65
CA HIS A 103 10.50 -28.19 1.75
C HIS A 103 9.00 -28.49 1.96
N VAL A 104 8.48 -28.36 3.18
CA VAL A 104 7.04 -28.49 3.45
C VAL A 104 6.27 -27.36 2.79
N LEU A 105 6.71 -26.10 2.95
CA LEU A 105 6.05 -24.95 2.31
C LEU A 105 6.03 -25.08 0.77
N LEU A 106 7.17 -25.46 0.17
CA LEU A 106 7.27 -25.68 -1.28
C LEU A 106 6.43 -26.87 -1.77
N PHE A 107 6.28 -27.93 -0.96
CA PHE A 107 5.37 -29.03 -1.26
C PHE A 107 3.90 -28.58 -1.21
N LEU A 108 3.50 -27.88 -0.15
CA LEU A 108 2.14 -27.36 -0.01
C LEU A 108 1.78 -26.37 -1.13
N HIS A 109 2.74 -25.56 -1.62
CA HIS A 109 2.52 -24.70 -2.80
C HIS A 109 2.20 -25.48 -4.09
N LYS A 110 2.55 -26.77 -4.21
CA LYS A 110 2.10 -27.61 -5.33
C LYS A 110 0.62 -28.01 -5.19
N LEU A 111 0.10 -28.06 -3.97
CA LEU A 111 -1.29 -28.38 -3.64
C LEU A 111 -2.21 -27.14 -3.57
N ARG A 112 -1.70 -25.95 -3.89
CA ARG A 112 -2.42 -24.68 -3.75
C ARG A 112 -3.80 -24.66 -4.45
N LEU A 113 -3.91 -25.20 -5.68
CA LEU A 113 -5.15 -25.20 -6.45
C LEU A 113 -6.24 -26.11 -5.84
N PRO A 114 -5.98 -27.41 -5.54
CA PRO A 114 -6.99 -28.24 -4.89
C PRO A 114 -7.35 -27.75 -3.47
N LEU A 115 -6.42 -27.16 -2.73
CA LEU A 115 -6.74 -26.55 -1.42
C LEU A 115 -7.63 -25.31 -1.55
N PHE A 116 -7.39 -24.48 -2.55
CA PHE A 116 -8.22 -23.32 -2.89
C PHE A 116 -9.67 -23.75 -3.17
N THR A 117 -9.88 -24.78 -4.01
CA THR A 117 -11.23 -25.26 -4.37
C THR A 117 -11.90 -26.08 -3.27
N LEU A 118 -11.14 -26.84 -2.47
CA LEU A 118 -11.68 -27.66 -1.38
C LEU A 118 -12.18 -26.84 -0.19
N THR A 119 -11.58 -25.67 0.08
CA THR A 119 -11.95 -24.79 1.20
C THR A 119 -13.43 -24.40 1.23
N PRO A 120 -14.04 -23.79 0.18
CA PRO A 120 -15.48 -23.49 0.19
C PRO A 120 -16.35 -24.75 0.23
N VAL A 121 -15.92 -25.86 -0.40
CA VAL A 121 -16.66 -27.13 -0.38
C VAL A 121 -16.79 -27.65 1.06
N LEU A 122 -15.70 -27.65 1.82
CA LEU A 122 -15.73 -28.06 3.22
C LEU A 122 -16.50 -27.08 4.11
N LEU A 123 -16.42 -25.76 3.88
CA LEU A 123 -17.28 -24.78 4.55
C LEU A 123 -18.77 -25.07 4.29
N GLY A 124 -19.16 -25.40 3.06
CA GLY A 124 -20.53 -25.80 2.72
C GLY A 124 -20.95 -27.10 3.43
N ILE A 125 -20.10 -28.14 3.42
CA ILE A 125 -20.38 -29.40 4.12
C ILE A 125 -20.48 -29.20 5.64
N ALA A 126 -19.64 -28.34 6.23
CA ALA A 126 -19.69 -27.98 7.64
C ALA A 126 -20.93 -27.15 8.00
N ALA A 127 -21.45 -26.34 7.10
CA ALA A 127 -22.74 -25.65 7.27
C ALA A 127 -23.92 -26.65 7.32
N VAL A 128 -23.89 -27.70 6.48
CA VAL A 128 -24.92 -28.76 6.49
C VAL A 128 -24.77 -29.70 7.70
N LYS A 129 -23.54 -30.07 8.06
CA LYS A 129 -23.21 -31.02 9.14
C LYS A 129 -22.41 -30.39 10.30
N PRO A 130 -22.90 -29.31 10.95
CA PRO A 130 -22.15 -28.55 11.95
C PRO A 130 -21.77 -29.39 13.18
N ASN A 131 -22.67 -30.29 13.59
CA ASN A 131 -22.46 -31.15 14.76
C ASN A 131 -21.38 -32.23 14.55
N SER A 132 -20.94 -32.48 13.30
CA SER A 132 -19.93 -33.51 13.01
C SER A 132 -18.52 -33.00 13.33
N VAL A 133 -17.92 -33.50 14.42
CA VAL A 133 -16.53 -33.18 14.80
C VAL A 133 -15.54 -33.48 13.66
N PRO A 134 -15.58 -34.64 12.97
CA PRO A 134 -14.65 -34.92 11.87
C PRO A 134 -14.74 -33.92 10.71
N VAL A 135 -15.96 -33.47 10.35
CA VAL A 135 -16.16 -32.45 9.31
C VAL A 135 -15.56 -31.10 9.74
N ARG A 136 -15.79 -30.68 10.99
CA ARG A 136 -15.23 -29.43 11.52
C ARG A 136 -13.70 -29.48 11.59
N VAL A 137 -13.12 -30.60 12.02
CA VAL A 137 -11.65 -30.82 12.04
C VAL A 137 -11.08 -30.79 10.62
N ALA A 138 -11.66 -31.51 9.66
CA ALA A 138 -11.23 -31.47 8.26
C ALA A 138 -11.30 -30.05 7.66
N THR A 139 -12.37 -29.31 7.98
CA THR A 139 -12.55 -27.91 7.56
C THR A 139 -11.47 -27.01 8.18
N ALA A 140 -11.19 -27.16 9.48
CA ALA A 140 -10.15 -26.39 10.17
C ALA A 140 -8.75 -26.68 9.61
N LEU A 141 -8.43 -27.95 9.36
CA LEU A 141 -7.15 -28.36 8.77
C LEU A 141 -6.99 -27.79 7.34
N VAL A 142 -7.96 -28.01 6.44
CA VAL A 142 -7.85 -27.51 5.07
C VAL A 142 -7.83 -26.00 5.00
N ALA A 143 -8.67 -25.31 5.78
CA ALA A 143 -8.62 -23.85 5.88
C ALA A 143 -7.27 -23.37 6.45
N THR A 144 -6.64 -24.10 7.38
CA THR A 144 -5.29 -23.78 7.87
C THR A 144 -4.23 -23.89 6.78
N VAL A 145 -4.24 -24.96 5.99
CA VAL A 145 -3.26 -25.16 4.91
C VAL A 145 -3.51 -24.18 3.75
N TYR A 146 -4.77 -23.93 3.39
CA TYR A 146 -5.14 -22.89 2.43
C TYR A 146 -4.64 -21.51 2.89
N HIS A 147 -4.95 -21.13 4.13
CA HIS A 147 -4.58 -19.84 4.71
C HIS A 147 -3.06 -19.66 4.73
N LEU A 148 -2.34 -20.65 5.25
CA LEU A 148 -0.89 -20.71 5.25
C LEU A 148 -0.31 -20.41 3.86
N LEU A 149 -0.87 -20.99 2.80
CA LEU A 149 -0.41 -20.78 1.43
C LEU A 149 -0.78 -19.41 0.86
N GLU A 150 -2.02 -18.98 1.06
CA GLU A 150 -2.51 -17.67 0.63
C GLU A 150 -1.65 -16.58 1.25
N SER A 151 -1.54 -16.57 2.57
CA SER A 151 -0.90 -15.47 3.28
C SER A 151 0.61 -15.58 3.39
N SER A 152 1.22 -16.75 3.12
CA SER A 152 2.64 -16.77 2.77
C SER A 152 2.89 -15.99 1.46
N VAL A 153 1.94 -15.97 0.52
CA VAL A 153 2.12 -15.32 -0.80
C VAL A 153 1.54 -13.92 -0.89
N THR A 154 0.51 -13.57 -0.12
CA THR A 154 -0.14 -12.26 -0.23
C THR A 154 0.13 -11.36 0.98
N ASN A 155 0.61 -11.95 2.08
CA ASN A 155 0.67 -11.34 3.41
C ASN A 155 -0.66 -10.64 3.83
N ARG A 156 -1.83 -11.12 3.36
CA ARG A 156 -3.11 -10.46 3.62
C ARG A 156 -3.63 -10.77 5.02
N HIS A 157 -3.88 -9.71 5.77
CA HIS A 157 -4.47 -9.83 7.10
C HIS A 157 -5.99 -10.13 7.11
N GLY A 158 -6.69 -10.07 5.97
CA GLY A 158 -8.15 -10.20 5.93
C GLY A 158 -8.69 -11.57 6.36
N GLU A 159 -7.93 -12.65 6.12
CA GLU A 159 -8.43 -14.02 6.33
C GLU A 159 -8.08 -14.59 7.72
N TYR A 160 -7.29 -13.91 8.57
CA TYR A 160 -6.95 -14.42 9.92
C TYR A 160 -8.19 -14.80 10.73
N LEU A 161 -9.26 -14.01 10.60
CA LEU A 161 -10.54 -14.29 11.27
C LEU A 161 -11.15 -15.62 10.80
N LEU A 162 -11.04 -15.97 9.52
CA LEU A 162 -11.45 -17.30 9.03
C LEU A 162 -10.65 -18.40 9.73
N LEU A 163 -9.31 -18.29 9.74
CA LEU A 163 -8.44 -19.27 10.38
C LEU A 163 -8.77 -19.47 11.86
N TYR A 164 -8.84 -18.39 12.62
CA TYR A 164 -9.10 -18.46 14.05
C TYR A 164 -10.49 -19.03 14.34
N ASN A 165 -11.51 -18.62 13.56
CA ASN A 165 -12.86 -19.11 13.76
C ASN A 165 -13.02 -20.60 13.41
N VAL A 166 -12.42 -21.14 12.35
CA VAL A 166 -12.58 -22.58 12.05
C VAL A 166 -12.04 -23.48 13.17
N TRP A 167 -11.00 -23.04 13.89
CA TRP A 167 -10.52 -23.71 15.11
C TRP A 167 -11.43 -23.46 16.31
N GLY A 168 -11.88 -22.21 16.53
CA GLY A 168 -12.86 -21.88 17.57
C GLY A 168 -14.18 -22.66 17.44
N MET A 169 -14.61 -22.94 16.21
CA MET A 169 -15.81 -23.73 15.91
C MET A 169 -15.69 -25.22 16.28
N LEU A 170 -14.51 -25.73 16.66
CA LEU A 170 -14.36 -27.08 17.25
C LEU A 170 -14.96 -27.16 18.67
N LEU A 171 -15.00 -26.05 19.40
CA LEU A 171 -15.54 -25.96 20.76
C LEU A 171 -17.07 -26.21 20.79
N PRO A 172 -17.66 -26.50 21.96
CA PRO A 172 -19.12 -26.50 22.12
C PRO A 172 -19.72 -25.13 21.74
N ASP A 173 -20.95 -25.10 21.23
CA ASP A 173 -21.49 -23.94 20.48
C ASP A 173 -21.41 -22.59 21.23
N CYS A 174 -21.70 -22.56 22.55
CA CYS A 174 -21.57 -21.35 23.36
C CYS A 174 -20.12 -20.85 23.50
N TYR A 175 -19.15 -21.75 23.62
CA TYR A 175 -17.72 -21.42 23.64
C TYR A 175 -17.19 -21.08 22.24
N ALA A 176 -17.72 -21.69 21.18
CA ALA A 176 -17.38 -21.38 19.80
C ALA A 176 -17.81 -19.96 19.42
N GLN A 177 -19.04 -19.56 19.75
CA GLN A 177 -19.51 -18.17 19.57
C GLN A 177 -18.71 -17.18 20.43
N ALA A 178 -18.33 -17.56 21.65
CA ALA A 178 -17.52 -16.71 22.52
C ALA A 178 -16.06 -16.57 22.04
N ALA A 179 -15.44 -17.62 21.51
CA ALA A 179 -14.16 -17.54 20.84
C ALA A 179 -14.24 -16.64 19.60
N SER A 180 -15.30 -16.79 18.79
CA SER A 180 -15.60 -15.91 17.65
C SER A 180 -15.67 -14.43 18.04
N PHE A 181 -16.35 -14.14 19.15
CA PHE A 181 -16.43 -12.80 19.74
C PHE A 181 -15.06 -12.26 20.14
N GLY A 182 -14.27 -13.08 20.84
CA GLY A 182 -12.90 -12.76 21.22
C GLY A 182 -12.01 -12.46 20.02
N PHE A 183 -12.06 -13.28 18.96
CA PHE A 183 -11.28 -13.07 17.74
C PHE A 183 -11.69 -11.77 17.02
N ALA A 184 -12.99 -11.46 16.94
CA ALA A 184 -13.49 -10.22 16.35
C ALA A 184 -12.97 -8.98 17.11
N ILE A 185 -12.98 -9.01 18.45
CA ILE A 185 -12.42 -7.92 19.26
C ILE A 185 -10.90 -7.85 19.09
N HIS A 186 -10.18 -8.98 19.15
CA HIS A 186 -8.72 -9.01 19.02
C HIS A 186 -8.26 -8.41 17.67
N PHE A 187 -8.91 -8.79 16.56
CA PHE A 187 -8.60 -8.29 15.22
C PHE A 187 -8.66 -6.76 15.14
N VAL A 188 -9.69 -6.19 15.75
CA VAL A 188 -9.96 -4.75 15.74
C VAL A 188 -9.05 -4.00 16.73
N LEU A 189 -8.91 -4.52 17.95
CA LEU A 189 -8.09 -3.94 19.01
C LEU A 189 -6.60 -3.93 18.63
N SER A 190 -6.07 -5.02 18.08
CA SER A 190 -4.66 -5.10 17.66
C SER A 190 -4.36 -4.11 16.53
N SER A 191 -5.30 -3.91 15.60
CA SER A 191 -5.22 -2.89 14.55
C SER A 191 -5.13 -1.47 15.12
N GLY A 192 -5.95 -1.12 16.12
CA GLY A 192 -5.90 0.18 16.79
C GLY A 192 -4.64 0.38 17.64
N LEU A 193 -4.23 -0.64 18.41
CA LEU A 193 -3.00 -0.60 19.19
C LEU A 193 -1.75 -0.47 18.29
N ALA A 194 -1.74 -1.07 17.11
CA ALA A 194 -0.65 -0.91 16.15
C ALA A 194 -0.53 0.54 15.66
N LYS A 195 -1.64 1.22 15.35
CA LYS A 195 -1.66 2.65 14.99
C LYS A 195 -1.10 3.53 16.10
N LEU A 196 -1.55 3.32 17.34
CA LEU A 196 -1.07 4.07 18.50
C LEU A 196 0.42 3.80 18.80
N LYS A 197 0.91 2.58 18.52
CA LYS A 197 2.29 2.17 18.80
C LYS A 197 3.29 2.62 17.72
N VAL A 198 2.90 2.64 16.45
CA VAL A 198 3.80 2.97 15.32
C VAL A 198 3.58 4.41 14.83
N GLY A 199 2.34 4.80 14.57
CA GLY A 199 1.97 6.16 14.15
C GLY A 199 1.81 7.17 15.29
N GLY A 200 1.75 6.70 16.54
CA GLY A 200 1.65 7.54 17.73
C GLY A 200 0.38 8.40 17.76
N ARG A 201 0.45 9.52 18.49
CA ARG A 201 -0.63 10.52 18.51
C ARG A 201 -0.84 11.20 17.13
N SER A 202 0.20 11.23 16.30
CA SER A 202 0.15 11.79 14.95
C SER A 202 -0.86 11.08 14.04
N TRP A 203 -1.21 9.82 14.34
CA TRP A 203 -2.24 9.10 13.59
C TRP A 203 -3.61 9.79 13.61
N MET A 204 -3.95 10.48 14.70
CA MET A 204 -5.21 11.24 14.85
C MET A 204 -5.18 12.63 14.20
N LEU A 205 -4.06 13.06 13.62
CA LEU A 205 -3.95 14.36 12.95
C LEU A 205 -4.60 14.32 11.55
N PRO A 206 -5.18 15.45 11.07
CA PRO A 206 -5.79 15.53 9.74
C PRO A 206 -4.94 14.95 8.61
N HIS A 207 -3.63 15.22 8.67
CA HIS A 207 -2.67 14.85 7.64
C HIS A 207 -2.57 13.35 7.39
N THR A 208 -2.71 12.52 8.43
CA THR A 208 -2.61 11.06 8.31
C THR A 208 -3.66 10.49 7.36
N MET A 209 -4.93 10.84 7.59
CA MET A 209 -6.01 10.34 6.73
C MET A 209 -6.04 11.05 5.37
N GLN A 210 -5.55 12.30 5.25
CA GLN A 210 -5.34 12.95 3.95
C GLN A 210 -4.37 12.16 3.07
N VAL A 211 -3.18 11.82 3.60
CA VAL A 211 -2.16 11.05 2.88
C VAL A 211 -2.70 9.69 2.44
N TYR A 212 -3.45 8.98 3.29
CA TYR A 212 -4.07 7.72 2.90
C TYR A 212 -5.13 7.88 1.80
N LEU A 213 -6.00 8.88 1.89
CA LEU A 213 -7.01 9.16 0.85
C LEU A 213 -6.35 9.53 -0.48
N ASP A 214 -5.30 10.35 -0.47
CA ASP A 214 -4.54 10.73 -1.67
C ASP A 214 -3.88 9.50 -2.32
N ILE A 215 -3.13 8.70 -1.55
CA ILE A 215 -2.44 7.49 -2.03
C ILE A 215 -3.42 6.50 -2.67
N TYR A 216 -4.60 6.29 -2.07
CA TYR A 216 -5.56 5.34 -2.62
C TYR A 216 -6.43 5.92 -3.74
N ARG A 217 -6.76 7.21 -3.74
CA ARG A 217 -7.47 7.86 -4.86
C ARG A 217 -6.68 7.73 -6.16
N ASP A 218 -5.37 7.85 -6.06
CA ASP A 218 -4.44 7.85 -7.19
C ASP A 218 -3.92 6.42 -7.51
N SER A 219 -4.30 5.43 -6.69
CA SER A 219 -4.01 4.00 -6.91
C SER A 219 -4.74 3.43 -8.12
N ARG A 220 -3.98 2.85 -9.07
CA ARG A 220 -4.55 2.12 -10.22
C ARG A 220 -5.14 0.76 -9.85
N SER A 221 -4.56 0.05 -8.87
CA SER A 221 -4.95 -1.31 -8.52
C SER A 221 -6.08 -1.38 -7.50
N SER A 222 -6.23 -0.35 -6.66
CA SER A 222 -7.13 -0.37 -5.50
C SER A 222 -7.84 0.97 -5.25
N PRO A 223 -8.42 1.65 -6.26
CA PRO A 223 -9.09 2.93 -6.08
C PRO A 223 -10.34 2.84 -5.18
N PRO A 224 -10.78 3.97 -4.59
CA PRO A 224 -12.07 4.07 -3.89
C PRO A 224 -13.24 3.87 -4.86
N LEU A 225 -14.39 3.43 -4.35
CA LEU A 225 -15.62 3.40 -5.16
C LEU A 225 -16.10 4.82 -5.54
N SER A 226 -15.80 5.83 -4.71
CA SER A 226 -16.09 7.24 -5.02
C SER A 226 -14.84 8.12 -4.86
N LYS A 227 -14.18 8.42 -5.99
CA LYS A 227 -13.08 9.41 -6.03
C LYS A 227 -13.55 10.80 -5.60
N GLY A 228 -14.80 11.16 -5.88
CA GLY A 228 -15.40 12.44 -5.46
C GLY A 228 -15.50 12.57 -3.93
N LEU A 229 -15.99 11.53 -3.25
CA LEU A 229 -16.03 11.48 -1.78
C LEU A 229 -14.61 11.51 -1.18
N SER A 230 -13.69 10.72 -1.74
CA SER A 230 -12.29 10.69 -1.34
C SER A 230 -11.64 12.08 -1.39
N LEU A 231 -11.82 12.80 -2.51
CA LEU A 231 -11.34 14.17 -2.69
C LEU A 231 -12.05 15.19 -1.78
N TRP A 232 -13.35 15.05 -1.57
CA TRP A 232 -14.14 15.92 -0.68
C TRP A 232 -13.66 15.82 0.77
N LEU A 233 -13.34 14.61 1.23
CA LEU A 233 -12.77 14.33 2.54
C LEU A 233 -11.34 14.85 2.65
N ALA A 234 -10.46 14.51 1.71
CA ALA A 234 -9.06 14.94 1.73
C ALA A 234 -8.90 16.47 1.81
N LYS A 235 -9.77 17.22 1.12
CA LYS A 235 -9.81 18.70 1.18
C LYS A 235 -10.26 19.30 2.52
N ARG A 236 -10.75 18.50 3.49
CA ARG A 236 -11.36 18.98 4.74
C ARG A 236 -10.63 18.40 5.96
N ALA A 237 -9.70 19.19 6.51
CA ALA A 237 -8.91 18.79 7.67
C ALA A 237 -9.75 18.40 8.91
N TRP A 238 -10.91 19.02 9.11
CA TRP A 238 -11.83 18.61 10.19
C TRP A 238 -12.40 17.21 9.96
N ALA A 239 -12.75 16.86 8.72
CA ALA A 239 -13.35 15.56 8.39
C ALA A 239 -12.32 14.44 8.52
N THR A 240 -11.09 14.64 8.02
CA THR A 240 -10.00 13.67 8.16
C THR A 240 -9.54 13.49 9.61
N ARG A 241 -9.54 14.56 10.42
CA ARG A 241 -9.33 14.47 11.88
C ARG A 241 -10.44 13.69 12.57
N THR A 242 -11.70 13.96 12.25
CA THR A 242 -12.85 13.22 12.82
C THR A 242 -12.78 11.74 12.47
N ILE A 243 -12.44 11.38 11.23
CA ILE A 243 -12.23 9.97 10.84
C ILE A 243 -11.07 9.37 11.64
N GLY A 244 -9.91 10.05 11.74
CA GLY A 244 -8.76 9.55 12.49
C GLY A 244 -9.07 9.30 13.98
N ILE A 245 -9.74 10.24 14.64
CA ILE A 245 -10.17 10.08 16.04
C ILE A 245 -11.22 8.97 16.16
N ALA A 246 -12.22 8.93 15.27
CA ALA A 246 -13.29 7.94 15.31
C ALA A 246 -12.77 6.51 15.07
N THR A 247 -11.80 6.30 14.18
CA THR A 247 -11.17 4.99 13.99
C THR A 247 -10.41 4.54 15.23
N ILE A 248 -9.59 5.41 15.85
CA ILE A 248 -8.87 5.05 17.09
C ILE A 248 -9.85 4.75 18.24
N ALA A 249 -10.89 5.58 18.41
CA ALA A 249 -11.91 5.36 19.43
C ALA A 249 -12.70 4.06 19.17
N LEU A 250 -13.07 3.78 17.91
CA LEU A 250 -13.76 2.55 17.54
C LEU A 250 -12.91 1.32 17.85
N GLU A 251 -11.64 1.33 17.41
CA GLU A 251 -10.74 0.18 17.51
C GLU A 251 -10.24 -0.08 18.94
N CYS A 252 -9.90 0.97 19.68
CA CYS A 252 -9.27 0.84 21.00
C CYS A 252 -10.25 0.93 22.18
N ILE A 253 -11.47 1.45 21.98
CA ILE A 253 -12.43 1.71 23.08
C ILE A 253 -13.78 1.05 22.80
N VAL A 254 -14.45 1.41 21.70
CA VAL A 254 -15.86 1.01 21.47
C VAL A 254 -15.99 -0.49 21.19
N VAL A 255 -15.17 -1.07 20.33
CA VAL A 255 -15.23 -2.52 20.08
C VAL A 255 -14.79 -3.33 21.30
N PRO A 256 -13.67 -3.04 21.98
CA PRO A 256 -13.32 -3.71 23.23
C PRO A 256 -14.38 -3.60 24.35
N SER A 257 -15.06 -2.45 24.48
CA SER A 257 -16.08 -2.26 25.52
C SER A 257 -17.33 -3.14 25.32
N THR A 258 -17.53 -3.71 24.13
CA THR A 258 -18.59 -4.72 23.92
C THR A 258 -18.45 -5.95 24.82
N LEU A 259 -17.25 -6.26 25.33
CA LEU A 259 -17.06 -7.28 26.38
C LEU A 259 -17.90 -6.98 27.64
N LEU A 260 -18.04 -5.70 27.99
CA LEU A 260 -18.80 -5.26 29.17
C LEU A 260 -20.29 -5.02 28.86
N MET A 261 -20.68 -5.06 27.58
CA MET A 261 -22.07 -4.87 27.17
C MET A 261 -22.94 -6.12 27.41
N PRO A 262 -24.22 -5.96 27.79
CA PRO A 262 -25.19 -7.04 27.76
C PRO A 262 -25.34 -7.63 26.35
N PRO A 263 -25.60 -8.94 26.19
CA PRO A 263 -25.65 -9.60 24.88
C PRO A 263 -26.52 -8.89 23.82
N ALA A 264 -27.67 -8.34 24.22
CA ALA A 264 -28.59 -7.63 23.33
C ALA A 264 -27.96 -6.41 22.61
N TRP A 265 -26.97 -5.77 23.22
CA TRP A 265 -26.33 -4.55 22.70
C TRP A 265 -25.04 -4.82 21.90
N ARG A 266 -24.46 -6.03 21.99
CA ARG A 266 -23.18 -6.36 21.32
C ARG A 266 -23.24 -6.27 19.80
N SER A 267 -24.42 -6.47 19.22
CA SER A 267 -24.69 -6.33 17.78
C SER A 267 -24.31 -4.95 17.20
N ILE A 268 -24.24 -3.91 18.03
CA ILE A 268 -23.70 -2.59 17.65
C ILE A 268 -22.25 -2.72 17.13
N GLY A 269 -21.44 -3.59 17.71
CA GLY A 269 -20.08 -3.88 17.21
C GLY A 269 -20.08 -4.33 15.75
N SER A 270 -21.00 -5.23 15.37
CA SER A 270 -21.17 -5.63 13.97
C SER A 270 -21.56 -4.46 13.07
N ALA A 271 -22.55 -3.66 13.49
CA ALA A 271 -23.04 -2.53 12.70
C ALA A 271 -21.94 -1.47 12.46
N LEU A 272 -21.17 -1.14 13.50
CA LEU A 272 -20.05 -0.19 13.41
C LEU A 272 -18.91 -0.72 12.53
N MET A 273 -18.58 -2.01 12.63
CA MET A 273 -17.57 -2.63 11.75
C MET A 273 -18.02 -2.62 10.29
N ILE A 274 -19.26 -3.00 10.00
CA ILE A 274 -19.83 -2.93 8.64
C ILE A 274 -19.78 -1.49 8.12
N ALA A 275 -20.22 -0.50 8.91
CA ALA A 275 -20.18 0.90 8.54
C ALA A 275 -18.75 1.41 8.26
N MET A 276 -17.77 1.04 9.10
CA MET A 276 -16.36 1.39 8.88
C MET A 276 -15.84 0.81 7.55
N HIS A 277 -16.14 -0.46 7.24
CA HIS A 277 -15.65 -1.09 6.02
C HIS A 277 -16.36 -0.60 4.74
N LEU A 278 -17.63 -0.19 4.83
CA LEU A 278 -18.31 0.56 3.76
C LEU A 278 -17.70 1.96 3.58
N GLY A 279 -17.31 2.62 4.66
CA GLY A 279 -16.52 3.87 4.63
C GLY A 279 -15.18 3.69 3.92
N ILE A 280 -14.44 2.62 4.27
CA ILE A 280 -13.18 2.25 3.59
C ILE A 280 -13.44 1.97 2.11
N ALA A 281 -14.47 1.20 1.75
CA ALA A 281 -14.80 0.89 0.36
C ALA A 281 -15.09 2.15 -0.47
N SER A 282 -15.92 3.05 0.08
CA SER A 282 -16.41 4.23 -0.61
C SER A 282 -15.37 5.35 -0.73
N ALA A 283 -14.65 5.66 0.35
CA ALA A 283 -13.75 6.82 0.43
C ALA A 283 -12.27 6.50 0.21
N MET A 284 -11.80 5.31 0.63
CA MET A 284 -10.37 4.96 0.58
C MET A 284 -10.09 3.93 -0.53
N SER A 285 -10.50 2.68 -0.37
CA SER A 285 -10.21 1.62 -1.35
C SER A 285 -11.34 0.60 -1.46
N GLY A 286 -11.95 0.52 -2.65
CA GLY A 286 -13.00 -0.45 -2.94
C GLY A 286 -12.51 -1.90 -2.86
N THR A 287 -11.25 -2.18 -3.22
CA THR A 287 -10.70 -3.55 -3.13
C THR A 287 -10.50 -3.97 -1.67
N VAL A 288 -9.95 -3.11 -0.81
CA VAL A 288 -9.78 -3.39 0.64
C VAL A 288 -11.13 -3.47 1.34
N GLY A 289 -12.07 -2.59 0.99
CA GLY A 289 -13.42 -2.61 1.53
C GLY A 289 -14.22 -3.87 1.14
N LEU A 290 -14.07 -4.39 -0.08
CA LEU A 290 -14.70 -5.64 -0.51
C LEU A 290 -14.05 -6.90 0.09
N LEU A 291 -12.74 -6.87 0.38
CA LEU A 291 -12.06 -7.98 1.07
C LEU A 291 -12.68 -8.29 2.44
N PHE A 292 -13.28 -7.29 3.10
CA PHE A 292 -14.01 -7.45 4.37
C PHE A 292 -15.13 -8.50 4.32
N LEU A 293 -15.67 -8.85 3.16
CA LEU A 293 -16.67 -9.90 3.03
C LEU A 293 -16.18 -11.22 3.64
N THR A 294 -14.88 -11.54 3.59
CA THR A 294 -14.34 -12.76 4.21
C THR A 294 -14.31 -12.70 5.73
N ALA A 295 -14.38 -11.50 6.33
CA ALA A 295 -14.39 -11.27 7.78
C ALA A 295 -15.81 -11.03 8.34
N LEU A 296 -16.77 -10.58 7.52
CA LEU A 296 -18.17 -10.32 7.88
C LEU A 296 -18.84 -11.43 8.73
N PRO A 297 -18.70 -12.74 8.41
CA PRO A 297 -19.27 -13.82 9.23
C PRO A 297 -18.78 -13.84 10.67
N SER A 298 -17.51 -13.46 10.90
CA SER A 298 -16.88 -13.44 12.21
C SER A 298 -17.43 -12.32 13.09
N TYR A 299 -17.76 -11.16 12.50
CA TYR A 299 -18.44 -10.10 13.23
C TYR A 299 -19.89 -10.49 13.55
N LEU A 300 -20.64 -10.97 12.55
CA LEU A 300 -22.06 -11.31 12.72
C LEU A 300 -22.30 -12.44 13.73
N VAL A 301 -21.40 -13.43 13.81
CA VAL A 301 -21.47 -14.51 14.80
C VAL A 301 -20.83 -14.10 16.12
N GLY A 302 -19.64 -13.47 16.10
CA GLY A 302 -18.93 -13.06 17.30
C GLY A 302 -19.69 -12.02 18.13
N PHE A 303 -20.09 -10.89 17.54
CA PHE A 303 -20.92 -9.90 18.23
C PHE A 303 -22.37 -10.39 18.48
N GLY A 304 -22.76 -11.53 17.92
CA GLY A 304 -24.00 -12.23 18.26
C GLY A 304 -23.89 -13.12 19.50
N CYS A 305 -22.72 -13.21 20.15
CA CYS A 305 -22.46 -14.13 21.26
C CYS A 305 -23.42 -13.90 22.46
N PRO A 306 -24.21 -14.90 22.87
CA PRO A 306 -25.19 -14.79 23.95
C PRO A 306 -24.58 -14.88 25.36
N ALA A 307 -23.27 -15.11 25.50
CA ALA A 307 -22.64 -15.39 26.78
C ALA A 307 -22.82 -14.25 27.79
N PRO A 308 -23.45 -14.47 28.96
CA PRO A 308 -23.57 -13.45 30.00
C PRO A 308 -22.20 -12.96 30.48
N TRP A 309 -22.13 -11.72 30.98
CA TRP A 309 -20.92 -11.19 31.61
C TRP A 309 -20.44 -12.11 32.74
N LEU A 310 -19.11 -12.28 32.89
CA LEU A 310 -18.44 -13.18 33.83
C LEU A 310 -18.78 -14.69 33.71
N SER A 311 -19.59 -15.11 32.74
CA SER A 311 -19.82 -16.54 32.46
C SER A 311 -18.54 -17.22 31.92
N ARG A 312 -18.42 -18.54 32.06
CA ARG A 312 -17.23 -19.28 31.55
C ARG A 312 -16.96 -19.04 30.05
N PRO A 313 -17.96 -19.05 29.14
CA PRO A 313 -17.72 -18.68 27.75
C PRO A 313 -17.28 -17.21 27.59
N TRP A 314 -17.85 -16.28 28.37
CA TRP A 314 -17.39 -14.89 28.35
C TRP A 314 -15.92 -14.75 28.77
N CYS A 315 -15.46 -15.50 29.77
CA CYS A 315 -14.04 -15.54 30.14
C CYS A 315 -13.17 -16.05 28.97
N THR A 316 -13.64 -17.01 28.18
CA THR A 316 -12.99 -17.42 26.93
C THR A 316 -12.93 -16.27 25.92
N ALA A 317 -14.02 -15.53 25.71
CA ALA A 317 -14.03 -14.35 24.83
C ALA A 317 -13.02 -13.29 25.26
N ALA A 318 -13.01 -12.93 26.55
CA ALA A 318 -12.11 -11.94 27.12
C ALA A 318 -10.63 -12.37 27.02
N LEU A 319 -10.33 -13.64 27.32
CA LEU A 319 -8.98 -14.20 27.19
C LEU A 319 -8.50 -14.17 25.73
N VAL A 320 -9.34 -14.63 24.79
CA VAL A 320 -9.02 -14.61 23.36
C VAL A 320 -8.85 -13.17 22.82
N ALA A 321 -9.69 -12.24 23.27
CA ALA A 321 -9.64 -10.83 22.86
C ALA A 321 -8.36 -10.11 23.32
N LEU A 322 -7.98 -10.32 24.59
CA LEU A 322 -7.01 -9.48 25.28
C LEU A 322 -5.61 -10.11 25.38
N LEU A 323 -5.49 -11.43 25.48
CA LEU A 323 -4.20 -12.11 25.70
C LEU A 323 -3.15 -11.79 24.63
N PRO A 324 -3.42 -11.80 23.31
CA PRO A 324 -2.39 -11.49 22.31
C PRO A 324 -1.92 -10.03 22.40
N SER A 325 -2.85 -9.11 22.69
CA SER A 325 -2.56 -7.68 22.89
C SER A 325 -1.74 -7.45 24.17
N ALA A 326 -2.07 -8.14 25.27
CA ALA A 326 -1.32 -8.11 26.52
C ALA A 326 0.10 -8.65 26.33
N CYS A 327 0.27 -9.79 25.64
CA CYS A 327 1.57 -10.33 25.26
C CYS A 327 2.39 -9.34 24.40
N THR A 328 1.73 -8.60 23.50
CA THR A 328 2.37 -7.57 22.66
C THR A 328 2.77 -6.32 23.47
N ALA A 329 2.01 -5.97 24.51
CA ALA A 329 2.35 -4.90 25.44
C ALA A 329 3.54 -5.30 26.33
N LEU A 330 3.46 -6.47 26.99
CA LEU A 330 4.50 -7.00 27.88
C LEU A 330 5.86 -7.19 27.19
N ARG A 331 5.87 -7.57 25.90
CA ARG A 331 7.11 -7.71 25.12
C ARG A 331 7.74 -6.38 24.67
N GLY A 332 7.09 -5.24 24.87
CA GLY A 332 7.57 -3.91 24.44
C GLY A 332 7.54 -3.68 22.92
N ARG A 333 7.80 -4.69 22.09
CA ARG A 333 7.78 -4.67 20.62
C ARG A 333 6.52 -5.33 20.03
N PRO A 334 6.10 -5.02 18.78
CA PRO A 334 5.13 -5.83 18.06
C PRO A 334 5.57 -7.31 18.03
N LEU A 335 4.61 -8.23 18.01
CA LEU A 335 4.92 -9.63 17.69
C LEU A 335 5.49 -9.70 16.26
N SER A 336 6.42 -10.63 16.00
CA SER A 336 6.88 -10.83 14.63
C SER A 336 5.73 -11.39 13.79
N GLU A 337 5.67 -11.01 12.51
CA GLU A 337 4.72 -11.58 11.56
C GLU A 337 5.11 -13.03 11.25
N SER A 338 4.76 -13.91 12.17
CA SER A 338 5.09 -15.33 12.21
C SER A 338 3.81 -16.09 12.51
N TRP A 339 3.07 -16.38 11.45
CA TRP A 339 1.90 -17.24 11.43
C TRP A 339 1.98 -18.42 12.41
N PRO A 340 0.92 -18.76 13.15
CA PRO A 340 -0.38 -18.07 13.21
C PRO A 340 -0.41 -16.87 14.18
N LEU A 341 0.70 -16.54 14.86
CA LEU A 341 0.73 -15.56 15.98
C LEU A 341 1.19 -14.15 15.55
N THR A 342 0.75 -13.70 14.38
CA THR A 342 1.05 -12.37 13.83
C THR A 342 0.18 -11.30 14.46
N PRO A 343 0.71 -10.10 14.81
CA PRO A 343 -0.13 -9.00 15.24
C PRO A 343 -0.82 -8.37 14.03
N ILE A 344 -2.14 -8.26 14.08
CA ILE A 344 -2.92 -7.72 12.98
C ILE A 344 -2.79 -6.20 12.99
N SER A 345 -2.04 -5.67 12.04
CA SER A 345 -1.70 -4.25 11.96
C SER A 345 -2.20 -3.64 10.65
N LEU A 346 -3.37 -3.00 10.69
CA LEU A 346 -3.94 -2.31 9.52
C LEU A 346 -3.68 -0.81 9.63
N PHE A 347 -3.02 -0.24 8.61
CA PHE A 347 -2.77 1.20 8.48
C PHE A 347 -2.03 1.82 9.67
N MET A 348 -1.01 1.12 10.19
CA MET A 348 -0.34 1.48 11.44
C MET A 348 0.48 2.80 11.41
N TRP A 349 0.74 3.34 10.23
CA TRP A 349 1.65 4.46 9.99
C TRP A 349 0.95 5.82 10.14
N SER A 350 1.65 6.82 10.67
CA SER A 350 1.23 8.23 10.61
C SER A 350 1.32 8.78 9.18
N GLY A 351 0.75 9.96 8.94
CA GLY A 351 0.81 10.62 7.62
C GLY A 351 2.24 10.86 7.12
N GLU A 352 3.13 11.32 8.00
CA GLU A 352 4.55 11.54 7.68
C GLU A 352 5.23 10.22 7.29
N GLN A 353 5.03 9.15 8.08
CA GLN A 353 5.57 7.82 7.81
C GLN A 353 4.99 7.19 6.54
N ALA A 354 3.68 7.32 6.30
CA ALA A 354 3.00 6.81 5.12
C ALA A 354 3.39 7.57 3.85
N ALA A 355 3.56 8.90 3.95
CA ALA A 355 4.08 9.73 2.86
C ALA A 355 5.53 9.39 2.55
N LEU A 356 6.38 9.21 3.57
CA LEU A 356 7.77 8.78 3.41
C LEU A 356 7.87 7.39 2.74
N LEU A 357 7.13 6.40 3.26
CA LEU A 357 7.03 5.05 2.70
C LEU A 357 6.60 5.09 1.23
N SER A 358 5.56 5.88 0.93
CA SER A 358 5.02 6.02 -0.42
C SER A 358 5.98 6.74 -1.38
N GLN A 359 6.58 7.86 -0.96
CA GLN A 359 7.42 8.70 -1.82
C GLN A 359 8.84 8.15 -2.02
N ALA A 360 9.44 7.58 -0.97
CA ALA A 360 10.79 7.01 -1.06
C ALA A 360 10.80 5.62 -1.69
N LEU A 361 9.80 4.77 -1.36
CA LEU A 361 9.83 3.35 -1.74
C LEU A 361 8.81 2.93 -2.81
N MET A 362 7.71 3.68 -3.06
CA MET A 362 6.59 3.19 -3.89
C MET A 362 6.25 3.97 -5.17
N THR A 363 6.41 5.29 -5.21
CA THR A 363 5.70 6.14 -6.20
C THR A 363 6.57 6.88 -7.22
N ARG A 364 7.90 6.76 -7.14
CA ARG A 364 8.85 7.47 -8.03
C ARG A 364 9.47 6.57 -9.09
N ASP A 365 10.52 7.05 -9.73
CA ASP A 365 11.47 6.25 -10.53
C ASP A 365 12.37 5.36 -9.65
N THR A 366 12.22 5.35 -8.32
CA THR A 366 13.07 4.56 -7.40
C THR A 366 12.28 3.51 -6.61
N ARG A 367 12.92 2.36 -6.33
CA ARG A 367 12.37 1.24 -5.54
C ARG A 367 13.45 0.62 -4.65
N VAL A 368 13.03 -0.01 -3.56
CA VAL A 368 13.84 -1.03 -2.90
C VAL A 368 13.36 -2.39 -3.41
N VAL A 369 14.27 -3.15 -4.01
CA VAL A 369 14.00 -4.47 -4.59
C VAL A 369 14.83 -5.54 -3.89
N MET A 370 14.36 -6.78 -3.93
CA MET A 370 15.01 -7.93 -3.34
C MET A 370 15.14 -9.04 -4.38
N CYS A 371 16.22 -9.81 -4.34
CA CYS A 371 16.42 -10.92 -5.28
C CYS A 371 17.31 -12.05 -4.74
N THR A 372 17.42 -13.10 -5.55
CA THR A 372 18.31 -14.25 -5.36
C THR A 372 19.66 -14.12 -6.08
N ALA A 373 19.84 -13.03 -6.86
CA ALA A 373 21.10 -12.71 -7.55
C ALA A 373 22.21 -12.29 -6.56
N ALA A 374 23.47 -12.44 -6.98
CA ALA A 374 24.63 -12.23 -6.12
C ALA A 374 25.21 -10.80 -6.22
N ALA A 375 25.16 -10.17 -7.40
CA ALA A 375 25.85 -8.91 -7.64
C ALA A 375 24.96 -7.84 -8.31
N PRO A 376 25.26 -6.53 -8.15
CA PRO A 376 24.45 -5.42 -8.63
C PRO A 376 24.40 -5.32 -10.17
N GLN A 377 25.44 -5.75 -10.88
CA GLN A 377 25.42 -5.82 -12.34
C GLN A 377 24.41 -6.83 -12.88
N ASP A 378 24.15 -7.91 -12.13
CA ASP A 378 23.26 -9.02 -12.55
C ASP A 378 21.79 -8.58 -12.61
N ILE A 379 21.42 -7.54 -11.85
CA ILE A 379 20.03 -7.08 -11.75
C ILE A 379 19.68 -5.95 -12.74
N ARG A 380 20.64 -5.35 -13.44
CA ARG A 380 20.37 -4.29 -14.42
C ARG A 380 19.60 -4.84 -15.61
N GLY A 381 18.53 -4.16 -16.01
CA GLY A 381 17.61 -4.57 -17.07
C GLY A 381 16.58 -5.64 -16.66
N LEU A 382 16.66 -6.23 -15.46
CA LEU A 382 15.65 -7.17 -14.98
C LEU A 382 14.32 -6.47 -14.68
N PRO A 383 13.16 -7.11 -14.93
CA PRO A 383 11.86 -6.58 -14.54
C PRO A 383 11.69 -6.58 -13.02
N VAL A 384 11.00 -5.56 -12.51
CA VAL A 384 10.61 -5.40 -11.11
C VAL A 384 9.16 -5.87 -10.95
N VAL A 385 8.96 -7.00 -10.29
CA VAL A 385 7.63 -7.59 -10.06
C VAL A 385 6.97 -6.89 -8.87
N TYR A 386 6.08 -5.95 -9.17
CA TYR A 386 5.36 -5.16 -8.16
C TYR A 386 4.41 -6.01 -7.32
N SER A 387 4.45 -5.83 -6.00
CA SER A 387 3.75 -6.68 -5.01
C SER A 387 4.02 -8.19 -5.18
N GLY A 388 5.07 -8.58 -5.92
CA GLY A 388 5.41 -9.96 -6.24
C GLY A 388 4.24 -10.81 -6.78
N PHE A 389 3.30 -10.23 -7.54
CA PHE A 389 2.27 -10.99 -8.28
C PHE A 389 2.77 -11.32 -9.68
N ALA A 390 2.57 -12.55 -10.14
CA ALA A 390 3.07 -12.96 -11.47
C ALA A 390 2.38 -12.16 -12.59
N THR A 391 3.17 -11.40 -13.35
CA THR A 391 2.72 -10.68 -14.54
C THR A 391 2.33 -11.72 -15.60
N SER A 392 1.03 -11.75 -15.94
CA SER A 392 0.47 -12.77 -16.83
C SER A 392 1.06 -12.63 -18.24
N GLY A 393 2.08 -13.44 -18.57
CA GLY A 393 2.82 -13.39 -19.83
C GLY A 393 4.35 -13.51 -19.70
N GLU A 394 4.91 -13.50 -18.49
CA GLU A 394 6.36 -13.71 -18.31
C GLU A 394 6.78 -15.17 -18.58
N LEU A 395 7.91 -15.34 -19.27
CA LEU A 395 8.43 -16.65 -19.65
C LEU A 395 9.03 -17.37 -18.44
N PRO A 396 8.69 -18.65 -18.21
CA PRO A 396 9.31 -19.45 -17.15
C PRO A 396 10.85 -19.44 -17.26
N GLY A 397 11.51 -19.06 -16.16
CA GLY A 397 12.98 -19.03 -16.07
C GLY A 397 13.63 -17.67 -16.37
N GLN A 398 12.87 -16.62 -16.69
CA GLN A 398 13.43 -15.27 -16.70
C GLN A 398 13.78 -14.83 -15.27
N PHE A 399 14.99 -14.30 -15.06
CA PHE A 399 15.35 -13.66 -13.80
C PHE A 399 14.56 -12.36 -13.61
N VAL A 400 14.09 -12.14 -12.38
CA VAL A 400 13.28 -10.98 -11.99
C VAL A 400 13.82 -10.44 -10.66
N VAL A 401 13.50 -9.19 -10.33
CA VAL A 401 13.64 -8.68 -8.96
C VAL A 401 12.27 -8.36 -8.38
N HIS A 402 12.12 -8.51 -7.08
CA HIS A 402 10.82 -8.41 -6.40
C HIS A 402 10.76 -7.12 -5.59
N ASP A 403 9.68 -6.35 -5.70
CA ASP A 403 9.51 -5.14 -4.89
C ASP A 403 9.46 -5.52 -3.38
N ALA A 404 10.25 -4.85 -2.55
CA ALA A 404 10.24 -5.06 -1.10
C ALA A 404 8.94 -4.57 -0.46
N VAL A 405 8.27 -3.59 -1.08
CA VAL A 405 7.02 -3.04 -0.59
C VAL A 405 5.85 -3.98 -0.86
N ALA A 406 4.96 -4.11 0.12
CA ALA A 406 3.94 -5.15 0.27
C ALA A 406 4.49 -6.58 0.50
N ARG A 407 5.81 -6.77 0.53
CA ARG A 407 6.46 -8.06 0.82
C ARG A 407 7.10 -8.14 2.20
N VAL A 408 7.75 -7.07 2.64
CA VAL A 408 8.42 -6.99 3.95
C VAL A 408 7.96 -5.78 4.76
N ILE A 409 7.59 -4.70 4.08
CA ILE A 409 7.00 -3.49 4.67
C ILE A 409 5.83 -2.99 3.81
N GLY A 410 4.80 -2.42 4.41
CA GLY A 410 3.63 -1.90 3.68
C GLY A 410 2.57 -1.34 4.63
N PHE A 411 1.49 -0.75 4.10
CA PHE A 411 0.48 -0.11 4.95
C PHE A 411 -0.19 -1.04 5.97
N THR A 412 -0.19 -2.34 5.71
CA THR A 412 -0.71 -3.39 6.59
C THR A 412 0.33 -4.46 6.92
N LEU A 413 1.62 -4.10 6.91
CA LEU A 413 2.72 -5.06 7.00
C LEU A 413 4.00 -4.43 7.59
N ALA A 414 4.59 -5.05 8.60
CA ALA A 414 5.89 -4.67 9.13
C ALA A 414 6.62 -5.89 9.72
N GLN A 415 7.62 -6.38 9.00
CA GLN A 415 8.49 -7.45 9.49
C GLN A 415 9.58 -6.92 10.44
N GLY A 416 9.84 -7.66 11.53
CA GLY A 416 10.95 -7.39 12.44
C GLY A 416 10.89 -6.00 13.09
N ASP A 417 12.02 -5.29 13.08
CA ASP A 417 12.17 -3.91 13.57
C ASP A 417 12.19 -2.88 12.42
N LEU A 418 11.86 -3.26 11.19
CA LEU A 418 11.93 -2.39 10.00
C LEU A 418 10.98 -1.19 10.06
N ALA A 419 9.94 -1.22 10.91
CA ALA A 419 9.14 -0.03 11.19
C ALA A 419 9.95 1.09 11.85
N ASN A 420 10.96 0.75 12.67
CA ASN A 420 11.70 1.72 13.47
C ASN A 420 12.60 2.63 12.61
N THR A 421 13.04 2.19 11.42
CA THR A 421 13.84 3.03 10.52
C THR A 421 13.04 4.21 9.94
N LEU A 422 11.70 4.11 9.92
CA LEU A 422 10.80 5.18 9.47
C LEU A 422 10.32 6.09 10.61
N VAL A 423 10.65 5.78 11.87
CA VAL A 423 10.20 6.53 13.06
C VAL A 423 11.20 7.61 13.48
N GLY A 424 12.50 7.43 13.17
CA GLY A 424 13.58 8.28 13.71
C GLY A 424 13.99 9.51 12.87
N SER A 425 13.71 9.53 11.56
CA SER A 425 14.22 10.57 10.64
C SER A 425 13.36 11.85 10.64
N ARG A 426 13.32 12.54 11.78
CA ARG A 426 12.64 13.84 11.89
C ARG A 426 13.48 15.01 11.36
N GLU A 427 14.76 14.79 11.12
CA GLU A 427 15.70 15.78 10.59
C GLU A 427 15.89 15.60 9.08
N ASP A 428 15.48 16.63 8.35
CA ASP A 428 15.57 16.84 6.90
C ASP A 428 14.96 15.78 5.93
N PRO A 429 13.73 16.03 5.41
CA PRO A 429 13.12 15.26 4.32
C PRO A 429 13.94 15.22 3.01
N LEU A 430 14.91 16.12 2.81
CA LEU A 430 15.80 16.10 1.65
C LEU A 430 16.87 15.01 1.74
N SER A 431 17.10 14.44 2.93
CA SER A 431 18.00 13.29 3.12
C SER A 431 17.35 11.93 2.80
N SER A 432 16.42 11.87 1.85
CA SER A 432 15.74 10.62 1.46
C SER A 432 16.70 9.44 1.15
N VAL A 433 17.94 9.77 0.75
CA VAL A 433 19.05 8.82 0.56
C VAL A 433 19.52 8.16 1.88
N SER A 434 19.60 8.88 3.00
CA SER A 434 20.03 8.33 4.31
C SER A 434 18.97 7.40 4.91
N ILE A 435 17.70 7.76 4.72
CA ILE A 435 16.54 6.93 5.09
C ILE A 435 16.54 5.65 4.25
N SER A 436 16.75 5.76 2.94
CA SER A 436 16.92 4.59 2.07
C SER A 436 18.10 3.72 2.50
N MET A 437 19.26 4.28 2.84
CA MET A 437 20.44 3.51 3.26
C MET A 437 20.20 2.72 4.56
N SER A 438 19.77 3.40 5.61
CA SER A 438 19.51 2.78 6.92
C SER A 438 18.38 1.74 6.87
N PHE A 439 17.34 1.97 6.06
CA PHE A 439 16.32 0.96 5.78
C PHE A 439 16.87 -0.22 4.97
N LEU A 440 17.69 0.04 3.94
CA LEU A 440 18.23 -0.98 3.05
C LEU A 440 19.19 -1.93 3.79
N GLN A 441 20.08 -1.39 4.62
CA GLN A 441 20.97 -2.18 5.49
C GLN A 441 20.16 -3.06 6.44
N ARG A 442 19.18 -2.51 7.18
CA ARG A 442 18.36 -3.35 8.08
C ARG A 442 17.52 -4.38 7.34
N LEU A 443 17.01 -4.05 6.15
CA LEU A 443 16.31 -5.02 5.29
C LEU A 443 17.25 -6.14 4.86
N GLN A 444 18.48 -5.82 4.48
CA GLN A 444 19.52 -6.77 4.14
C GLN A 444 19.85 -7.70 5.32
N SER A 445 20.16 -7.14 6.50
CA SER A 445 20.42 -7.93 7.71
C SER A 445 19.22 -8.80 8.09
N TRP A 446 17.98 -8.30 7.93
CA TRP A 446 16.75 -9.07 8.18
C TRP A 446 16.59 -10.24 7.19
N LEU A 447 16.78 -10.01 5.89
CA LEU A 447 16.71 -11.06 4.87
C LEU A 447 17.71 -12.18 5.14
N VAL A 448 18.96 -11.83 5.48
CA VAL A 448 20.02 -12.79 5.82
C VAL A 448 19.71 -13.53 7.11
N ARG A 449 19.40 -12.82 8.20
CA ARG A 449 19.14 -13.39 9.53
C ARG A 449 17.95 -14.34 9.53
N GLU A 450 16.83 -13.92 8.96
CA GLU A 450 15.60 -14.71 9.00
C GLU A 450 15.59 -15.81 7.91
N GLY A 451 16.09 -15.51 6.71
CA GLY A 451 16.05 -16.44 5.57
C GLY A 451 14.63 -16.96 5.27
N ARG A 452 13.63 -16.10 5.47
CA ARG A 452 12.19 -16.42 5.37
C ARG A 452 11.56 -16.06 4.03
N MET A 453 12.14 -15.12 3.29
CA MET A 453 11.68 -14.74 1.95
C MET A 453 12.18 -15.75 0.93
N ILE A 454 11.27 -16.40 0.22
CA ILE A 454 11.56 -17.48 -0.73
C ILE A 454 11.04 -17.09 -2.11
N GLU A 455 11.89 -17.18 -3.12
CA GLU A 455 11.49 -17.07 -4.52
C GLU A 455 10.86 -18.40 -4.97
N LEU A 456 9.57 -18.38 -5.32
CA LEU A 456 8.79 -19.60 -5.59
C LEU A 456 9.20 -20.33 -6.86
N SER A 457 9.74 -19.62 -7.86
CA SER A 457 10.21 -20.22 -9.12
C SER A 457 11.51 -21.02 -8.96
N THR A 458 12.38 -20.63 -8.03
CA THR A 458 13.70 -21.25 -7.80
C THR A 458 13.79 -22.05 -6.50
N GLY A 459 12.86 -21.84 -5.56
CA GLY A 459 12.92 -22.36 -4.20
C GLY A 459 14.04 -21.76 -3.34
N LYS A 460 14.78 -20.76 -3.85
CA LYS A 460 15.91 -20.15 -3.17
C LYS A 460 15.46 -19.08 -2.19
N LYS A 461 16.24 -18.90 -1.12
CA LYS A 461 16.10 -17.76 -0.20
C LYS A 461 16.50 -16.47 -0.93
N ILE A 462 15.69 -15.44 -0.77
CA ILE A 462 16.02 -14.06 -1.13
C ILE A 462 16.89 -13.51 0.00
N LEU A 463 18.14 -13.18 -0.31
CA LEU A 463 19.16 -12.79 0.67
C LEU A 463 19.83 -11.44 0.34
N ARG A 464 19.42 -10.77 -0.75
CA ARG A 464 19.99 -9.49 -1.20
C ARG A 464 18.88 -8.46 -1.40
N ALA A 465 19.14 -7.22 -0.96
CA ALA A 465 18.32 -6.05 -1.20
C ALA A 465 19.13 -4.92 -1.86
N PHE A 466 18.48 -4.18 -2.76
CA PHE A 466 19.07 -3.10 -3.55
C PHE A 466 18.13 -1.90 -3.61
N PHE A 467 18.65 -0.67 -3.51
CA PHE A 467 17.92 0.52 -3.90
C PHE A 467 18.23 0.83 -5.36
N VAL A 468 17.20 0.87 -6.19
CA VAL A 468 17.32 0.94 -7.65
C VAL A 468 16.51 2.09 -8.22
N ARG A 469 16.98 2.63 -9.34
CA ARG A 469 16.15 3.37 -10.29
C ARG A 469 15.55 2.39 -11.30
N VAL A 470 14.27 2.54 -11.54
CA VAL A 470 13.44 1.78 -12.49
C VAL A 470 13.18 2.64 -13.72
N ASP A 471 13.14 2.04 -14.91
CA ASP A 471 12.80 2.75 -16.13
C ASP A 471 11.33 3.25 -16.10
N SER A 472 11.07 4.35 -16.82
CA SER A 472 9.73 4.92 -16.90
C SER A 472 8.80 4.17 -17.87
N GLY A 473 9.31 3.15 -18.57
CA GLY A 473 8.64 2.53 -19.72
C GLY A 473 8.34 1.04 -19.61
N GLY A 474 8.99 0.30 -18.71
CA GLY A 474 8.88 -1.16 -18.64
C GLY A 474 8.87 -1.76 -17.23
N GLY A 475 9.05 -0.95 -16.19
CA GLY A 475 9.20 -1.44 -14.82
C GLY A 475 10.49 -2.23 -14.62
N ARG A 476 11.55 -1.96 -15.39
CA ARG A 476 12.85 -2.66 -15.31
C ARG A 476 13.89 -1.86 -14.55
N VAL A 477 14.83 -2.52 -13.88
CA VAL A 477 15.95 -1.87 -13.19
C VAL A 477 16.85 -1.15 -14.20
N ALA A 478 16.79 0.19 -14.23
CA ALA A 478 17.64 1.02 -15.07
C ALA A 478 19.04 1.21 -14.46
N GLN A 479 19.11 1.37 -13.13
CA GLN A 479 20.37 1.63 -12.43
C GLN A 479 20.26 1.12 -10.98
N VAL A 480 21.32 0.49 -10.47
CA VAL A 480 21.48 0.27 -9.02
C VAL A 480 22.08 1.53 -8.42
N LEU A 481 21.41 2.08 -7.41
CA LEU A 481 21.81 3.33 -6.74
C LEU A 481 22.60 3.04 -5.46
N MET A 482 22.29 1.93 -4.79
CA MET A 482 22.86 1.55 -3.48
C MET A 482 22.60 0.07 -3.18
N GLU A 483 23.48 -0.52 -2.39
CA GLU A 483 23.43 -1.91 -1.93
C GLU A 483 23.29 -1.97 -0.42
N GLY A 484 22.70 -3.03 0.11
CA GLY A 484 22.54 -3.20 1.55
C GLY A 484 23.75 -3.78 2.27
N ASP A 485 24.86 -4.02 1.57
CA ASP A 485 26.03 -4.71 2.14
C ASP A 485 26.68 -3.92 3.28
N ASP A 486 27.00 -4.63 4.36
CA ASP A 486 27.68 -4.07 5.53
C ASP A 486 29.15 -3.77 5.19
N GLU A 487 29.56 -2.50 5.29
CA GLU A 487 30.95 -2.05 5.09
C GLU A 487 31.95 -2.64 6.13
N SER A 488 31.48 -3.46 7.06
CA SER A 488 32.29 -4.05 8.14
C SER A 488 33.23 -5.19 7.71
N SER A 489 33.30 -5.54 6.42
CA SER A 489 34.13 -6.66 5.92
C SER A 489 35.41 -6.25 5.17
N SER A 490 35.78 -4.96 5.16
CA SER A 490 36.92 -4.44 4.38
C SER A 490 38.08 -3.82 5.18
N ASN A 491 38.03 -3.81 6.52
CA ASN A 491 39.05 -3.16 7.38
C ASN A 491 39.84 -4.15 8.27
N SER A 492 40.42 -5.19 7.66
CA SER A 492 41.39 -6.06 8.35
C SER A 492 42.44 -6.64 7.39
N ASP A 493 43.32 -5.78 6.88
CA ASP A 493 44.64 -6.15 6.35
C ASP A 493 45.58 -4.93 6.39
N SER A 494 46.00 -4.55 7.61
CA SER A 494 47.17 -3.69 7.81
C SER A 494 48.22 -4.49 8.59
N SER A 495 49.24 -4.93 7.87
CA SER A 495 50.32 -5.78 8.36
C SER A 495 51.20 -5.07 9.39
N SER A 496 51.39 -5.69 10.55
CA SER A 496 52.60 -5.53 11.38
C SER A 496 53.20 -6.91 11.61
N SER A 497 54.32 -7.17 10.93
CA SER A 497 55.17 -8.34 11.20
C SER A 497 55.70 -8.31 12.63
N ASP A 498 55.79 -9.46 13.28
CA ASP A 498 57.05 -9.96 13.88
C ASP A 498 56.89 -11.43 14.33
N SER A 499 58.04 -12.12 14.43
CA SER A 499 58.19 -13.58 14.63
C SER A 499 57.82 -14.04 16.06
N ASP A 500 57.58 -15.32 16.40
CA ASP A 500 58.30 -16.53 16.01
C ASP A 500 57.65 -17.82 16.60
N SER A 501 58.13 -18.97 16.11
CA SER A 501 58.17 -20.28 16.78
C SER A 501 56.90 -21.15 17.06
N SER A 502 57.01 -22.38 16.54
CA SER A 502 56.68 -23.70 17.14
C SER A 502 55.29 -24.39 16.99
N SER A 503 55.35 -25.48 16.21
CA SER A 503 54.83 -26.85 16.45
C SER A 503 53.35 -27.26 16.21
N GLU A 504 53.28 -28.39 15.48
CA GLU A 504 52.31 -29.52 15.54
C GLU A 504 51.02 -29.54 14.69
N GLU A 505 51.11 -30.36 13.64
CA GLU A 505 50.19 -31.41 13.16
C GLU A 505 48.65 -31.27 13.27
N GLY A 506 47.97 -31.49 12.14
CA GLY A 506 46.51 -31.71 12.10
C GLY A 506 45.94 -31.75 10.69
N GLY A 507 46.03 -32.90 10.01
CA GLY A 507 45.58 -33.04 8.61
C GLY A 507 44.05 -33.03 8.43
N GLY A 508 43.56 -32.40 7.34
CA GLY A 508 42.16 -32.41 6.94
C GLY A 508 41.98 -32.14 5.44
N GLY A 509 41.58 -33.15 4.67
CA GLY A 509 41.60 -33.10 3.20
C GLY A 509 40.52 -32.21 2.55
N ALA A 510 40.92 -31.36 1.60
CA ALA A 510 40.01 -30.51 0.83
C ALA A 510 39.32 -31.25 -0.33
N PRO A 511 38.01 -31.06 -0.57
CA PRO A 511 37.30 -31.71 -1.67
C PRO A 511 37.57 -31.02 -3.03
N LYS A 512 37.90 -31.84 -4.04
CA LYS A 512 38.22 -31.38 -5.41
C LYS A 512 37.00 -30.76 -6.11
N LYS A 513 37.10 -29.48 -6.52
CA LYS A 513 36.11 -28.80 -7.36
C LYS A 513 36.02 -29.47 -8.75
N LYS A 514 34.90 -30.13 -9.06
CA LYS A 514 34.59 -30.60 -10.43
C LYS A 514 34.24 -29.39 -11.32
N LYS A 515 35.02 -29.16 -12.38
CA LYS A 515 34.61 -28.29 -13.50
C LYS A 515 33.43 -28.95 -14.23
N ILE A 516 32.30 -28.24 -14.33
CA ILE A 516 31.19 -28.63 -15.19
C ILE A 516 31.37 -27.94 -16.54
N THR A 517 31.64 -28.73 -17.57
CA THR A 517 31.67 -28.29 -18.97
C THR A 517 30.25 -28.25 -19.51
N GLN A 518 29.70 -27.07 -19.80
CA GLN A 518 28.45 -26.96 -20.57
C GLN A 518 28.73 -26.80 -22.06
N GLY A 519 28.05 -27.62 -22.86
CA GLY A 519 28.30 -27.77 -24.29
C GLY A 519 27.65 -26.71 -25.16
N LYS A 520 28.28 -26.44 -26.30
CA LYS A 520 27.71 -25.69 -27.43
C LYS A 520 26.66 -26.54 -28.15
N ARG A 521 25.43 -26.03 -28.36
CA ARG A 521 24.69 -26.04 -29.65
C ARG A 521 23.20 -25.68 -29.46
N LEU A 522 22.74 -24.72 -30.26
CA LEU A 522 21.47 -24.64 -31.02
C LEU A 522 21.36 -23.17 -31.48
N ALA A 523 21.75 -22.86 -32.71
CA ALA A 523 20.98 -23.00 -33.95
C ALA A 523 20.02 -21.82 -34.18
N SER A 524 20.28 -21.11 -35.28
CA SER A 524 19.64 -19.86 -35.72
C SER A 524 18.14 -19.99 -36.01
N PHE A 525 17.33 -19.06 -35.50
CA PHE A 525 16.00 -18.77 -36.04
C PHE A 525 16.02 -17.50 -36.90
N LYS A 526 15.77 -17.68 -38.20
CA LYS A 526 15.81 -16.63 -39.22
C LYS A 526 14.43 -15.96 -39.30
N LYS A 527 14.29 -14.73 -38.77
CA LYS A 527 13.00 -14.02 -38.76
C LYS A 527 12.67 -13.49 -40.17
N LYS A 528 11.56 -13.94 -40.74
CA LYS A 528 11.05 -13.55 -42.06
C LYS A 528 10.37 -12.17 -41.94
N GLN A 529 10.91 -11.15 -42.61
CA GLN A 529 10.20 -9.88 -42.83
C GLN A 529 9.16 -10.10 -43.94
N SER A 530 7.94 -9.61 -43.73
CA SER A 530 6.94 -9.45 -44.78
C SER A 530 6.80 -7.96 -45.09
N SER A 531 7.19 -7.56 -46.29
CA SER A 531 6.87 -6.26 -46.89
C SER A 531 5.37 -6.17 -47.19
N GLY A 532 4.75 -5.03 -46.88
CA GLY A 532 3.33 -4.77 -47.16
C GLY A 532 3.14 -3.30 -47.49
N ASP A 533 2.69 -3.05 -48.71
CA ASP A 533 2.59 -1.76 -49.42
C ASP A 533 1.50 -1.97 -50.50
N VAL A 534 0.73 -1.00 -51.00
CA VAL A 534 0.81 0.48 -50.92
C VAL A 534 -0.62 1.02 -50.72
N THR A 535 -0.84 2.14 -50.02
CA THR A 535 -1.77 3.22 -50.49
C THR A 535 -1.69 4.49 -49.65
N ALA A 536 -1.60 5.62 -50.34
CA ALA A 536 -1.61 6.96 -49.77
C ALA A 536 -3.00 7.60 -49.94
N ASP A 537 -3.40 8.42 -48.98
CA ASP A 537 -4.38 9.48 -49.18
C ASP A 537 -3.84 10.77 -48.56
N LYS A 538 -4.13 11.92 -49.18
CA LYS A 538 -3.59 13.23 -48.81
C LYS A 538 -4.70 14.15 -48.33
N GLY A 539 -4.92 14.19 -47.02
CA GLY A 539 -5.60 15.29 -46.35
C GLY A 539 -4.58 16.21 -45.69
N GLU A 540 -4.54 17.49 -46.08
CA GLU A 540 -3.80 18.53 -45.36
C GLU A 540 -4.67 19.05 -44.20
N GLU A 541 -4.64 18.35 -43.06
CA GLU A 541 -5.15 18.90 -41.79
C GLU A 541 -3.97 19.48 -40.98
N GLU A 542 -4.13 20.69 -40.46
CA GLU A 542 -3.16 21.28 -39.52
C GLU A 542 -3.20 20.53 -38.18
N ASP A 543 -2.29 19.56 -38.04
CA ASP A 543 -2.07 18.80 -36.80
C ASP A 543 -1.75 19.74 -35.64
N THR A 544 -2.79 20.17 -34.94
CA THR A 544 -2.69 20.79 -33.63
C THR A 544 -2.38 19.68 -32.63
N GLU A 545 -1.14 19.16 -32.65
CA GLU A 545 -0.67 18.09 -31.77
C GLU A 545 -0.98 18.44 -30.32
N GLN A 546 -2.08 17.89 -29.82
CA GLN A 546 -2.54 18.14 -28.46
C GLN A 546 -1.62 17.34 -27.53
N TYR A 547 -0.56 18.00 -27.05
CA TYR A 547 0.48 17.42 -26.20
C TYR A 547 -0.14 16.74 -24.96
N VAL A 548 -0.44 15.45 -25.09
CA VAL A 548 -0.83 14.59 -23.99
C VAL A 548 0.36 14.55 -23.04
N VAL A 549 0.23 15.19 -21.87
CA VAL A 549 1.29 15.28 -20.85
C VAL A 549 1.47 13.92 -20.18
N ASN A 550 2.05 13.00 -20.94
CA ASN A 550 2.62 11.77 -20.47
C ASN A 550 3.77 12.16 -19.52
N THR A 551 3.85 11.56 -18.33
CA THR A 551 4.77 11.94 -17.26
C THR A 551 6.20 11.48 -17.55
N ARG A 552 6.75 11.95 -18.67
CA ARG A 552 8.13 11.73 -19.11
C ARG A 552 9.07 12.50 -18.18
N VAL A 553 10.17 11.85 -17.82
CA VAL A 553 11.31 12.50 -17.15
C VAL A 553 11.75 13.68 -18.02
N ARG A 554 11.72 14.89 -17.47
CA ARG A 554 12.20 16.09 -18.18
C ARG A 554 13.70 15.93 -18.46
N THR A 555 14.11 16.12 -19.72
CA THR A 555 15.54 16.17 -20.04
C THR A 555 16.18 17.39 -19.34
N PRO A 556 17.52 17.42 -19.16
CA PRO A 556 18.19 18.58 -18.56
C PRO A 556 17.85 19.92 -19.24
N LYS A 557 17.67 19.92 -20.57
CA LYS A 557 17.21 21.10 -21.34
C LYS A 557 15.77 21.47 -20.98
N MET A 558 14.84 20.51 -20.96
CA MET A 558 13.44 20.76 -20.58
C MET A 558 13.30 21.26 -19.13
N GLN A 559 14.15 20.79 -18.21
CA GLN A 559 14.17 21.28 -16.83
C GLN A 559 14.72 22.71 -16.74
N ALA A 560 15.82 23.03 -17.46
CA ALA A 560 16.35 24.39 -17.53
C ALA A 560 15.35 25.38 -18.16
N VAL A 561 14.64 24.96 -19.22
CA VAL A 561 13.55 25.75 -19.82
C VAL A 561 12.40 25.96 -18.84
N ALA A 562 11.95 24.93 -18.13
CA ALA A 562 10.90 25.08 -17.12
C ALA A 562 11.34 26.01 -15.97
N ASP A 563 12.58 25.89 -15.49
CA ASP A 563 13.14 26.75 -14.45
C ASP A 563 13.32 28.21 -14.92
N LEU A 564 13.57 28.44 -16.21
CA LEU A 564 13.62 29.78 -16.82
C LEU A 564 12.23 30.41 -16.95
N LEU A 565 11.24 29.64 -17.41
CA LEU A 565 9.86 30.10 -17.56
C LEU A 565 9.17 30.42 -16.23
N CYS A 566 9.69 29.95 -15.09
CA CYS A 566 9.23 30.39 -13.76
C CYS A 566 9.77 31.76 -13.31
N ARG A 567 10.59 32.43 -14.14
CA ARG A 567 11.28 33.69 -13.82
C ARG A 567 11.68 34.49 -15.07
N TRP A 568 10.95 34.32 -16.16
CA TRP A 568 11.31 34.87 -17.47
C TRP A 568 11.33 36.41 -17.49
N TRP A 569 10.47 37.04 -16.69
CA TRP A 569 10.33 38.49 -16.55
C TRP A 569 11.54 39.17 -15.89
N TYR A 570 12.50 38.41 -15.34
CA TYR A 570 13.76 38.95 -14.83
C TYR A 570 14.87 39.02 -15.89
N VAL A 571 14.64 38.56 -17.13
CA VAL A 571 15.70 38.47 -18.16
C VAL A 571 15.24 38.73 -19.61
N LEU A 572 13.99 38.41 -19.96
CA LEU A 572 13.44 38.72 -21.28
C LEU A 572 12.76 40.09 -21.25
N PRO A 573 12.64 40.79 -22.40
CA PRO A 573 11.82 42.00 -22.50
C PRO A 573 10.37 41.75 -22.07
N ASP A 574 9.67 42.81 -21.66
CA ASP A 574 8.26 42.75 -21.30
C ASP A 574 7.43 42.10 -22.41
N TRP A 575 6.69 41.06 -22.04
CA TRP A 575 5.76 40.37 -22.93
C TRP A 575 4.39 40.25 -22.26
N PRO A 576 3.30 40.67 -22.93
CA PRO A 576 3.26 41.30 -24.26
C PRO A 576 3.89 42.71 -24.30
N PRO A 577 4.31 43.20 -25.49
CA PRO A 577 4.77 44.58 -25.67
C PRO A 577 3.74 45.58 -25.15
N GLN A 578 4.20 46.60 -24.41
CA GLN A 578 3.28 47.62 -23.86
C GLN A 578 3.01 48.78 -24.83
N ASP A 579 3.92 49.03 -25.78
CA ASP A 579 3.79 50.09 -26.78
C ASP A 579 2.59 49.86 -27.71
N GLN A 580 1.75 50.89 -27.88
CA GLN A 580 0.60 50.85 -28.78
C GLN A 580 1.01 50.91 -30.26
N ALA A 581 2.17 51.53 -30.57
CA ALA A 581 2.71 51.57 -31.92
C ALA A 581 3.03 50.18 -32.49
N PHE A 582 3.26 49.18 -31.62
CA PHE A 582 3.44 47.78 -32.04
C PHE A 582 2.15 47.17 -32.62
N TYR A 583 0.98 47.49 -32.07
CA TYR A 583 -0.28 46.84 -32.43
C TYR A 583 -0.98 47.48 -33.63
N GLN A 584 -0.76 48.76 -33.87
CA GLN A 584 -1.43 49.49 -34.96
C GLN A 584 -1.20 48.85 -36.35
N PRO A 585 0.02 48.45 -36.75
CA PRO A 585 0.22 47.77 -38.04
C PRO A 585 -0.41 46.37 -38.13
N GLU A 586 -0.44 45.61 -37.02
CA GLU A 586 -1.07 44.28 -37.00
C GLU A 586 -2.60 44.35 -37.01
N LEU A 587 -3.20 45.39 -36.43
CA LEU A 587 -4.62 45.71 -36.58
C LEU A 587 -4.96 46.02 -38.04
N GLU A 588 -4.20 46.92 -38.67
CA GLU A 588 -4.39 47.32 -40.08
C GLU A 588 -4.26 46.14 -41.04
N LYS A 589 -3.21 45.32 -40.86
CA LYS A 589 -2.98 44.08 -41.62
C LYS A 589 -4.14 43.08 -41.56
N ARG A 590 -4.89 43.04 -40.44
CA ARG A 590 -6.10 42.19 -40.27
C ARG A 590 -7.41 42.92 -40.60
N LYS A 591 -7.36 44.14 -41.13
CA LYS A 591 -8.53 45.02 -41.36
C LYS A 591 -9.37 45.24 -40.09
N LEU A 592 -8.69 45.50 -38.98
CA LEU A 592 -9.29 45.84 -37.69
C LEU A 592 -8.96 47.29 -37.33
N ARG A 593 -9.80 47.93 -36.52
CA ARG A 593 -9.54 49.24 -35.91
C ARG A 593 -9.84 49.20 -34.41
N GLN A 594 -8.89 49.66 -33.59
CA GLN A 594 -9.12 49.78 -32.15
C GLN A 594 -10.14 50.91 -31.89
N VAL A 595 -11.11 50.63 -31.02
CA VAL A 595 -12.13 51.56 -30.54
C VAL A 595 -12.16 51.49 -29.02
N THR A 596 -12.38 52.62 -28.34
CA THR A 596 -12.50 52.61 -26.88
C THR A 596 -13.81 51.93 -26.44
N ILE A 597 -13.82 51.32 -25.25
CA ILE A 597 -15.04 50.68 -24.71
C ILE A 597 -16.19 51.70 -24.58
N THR A 598 -15.87 52.97 -24.29
CA THR A 598 -16.83 54.08 -24.21
C THR A 598 -17.48 54.45 -25.54
N GLU A 599 -16.76 54.31 -26.66
CA GLU A 599 -17.29 54.60 -27.99
C GLU A 599 -17.97 53.39 -28.63
N TRP A 600 -17.67 52.18 -28.14
CA TRP A 600 -18.02 50.88 -28.73
C TRP A 600 -19.45 50.74 -29.24
N GLU A 601 -20.43 51.20 -28.46
CA GLU A 601 -21.85 51.11 -28.77
C GLU A 601 -22.27 52.04 -29.92
N TRP A 602 -21.54 53.14 -30.12
CA TRP A 602 -21.93 54.27 -30.98
C TRP A 602 -21.24 54.28 -32.34
N VAL A 603 -20.04 53.72 -32.46
CA VAL A 603 -19.31 53.69 -33.74
C VAL A 603 -19.81 52.53 -34.63
N PRO A 604 -20.05 52.76 -35.94
CA PRO A 604 -20.41 51.71 -36.89
C PRO A 604 -19.45 50.51 -36.89
N GLU A 605 -19.95 49.32 -37.23
CA GLU A 605 -19.17 48.09 -37.23
C GLU A 605 -17.93 48.15 -38.13
N GLU A 606 -18.08 48.74 -39.31
CA GLU A 606 -16.99 49.00 -40.26
C GLU A 606 -16.81 50.52 -40.46
N ASP A 607 -15.56 50.96 -40.64
CA ASP A 607 -15.27 52.33 -41.07
C ASP A 607 -15.30 52.49 -42.60
N SER A 608 -15.06 53.71 -43.09
CA SER A 608 -14.96 54.02 -44.52
C SER A 608 -13.85 53.27 -45.28
N HIS A 609 -12.98 52.54 -44.58
CA HIS A 609 -11.90 51.73 -45.15
C HIS A 609 -12.19 50.22 -45.05
N GLY A 610 -13.40 49.83 -44.60
CA GLY A 610 -13.79 48.43 -44.39
C GLY A 610 -13.06 47.77 -43.22
N ARG A 611 -12.59 48.55 -42.22
CA ARG A 611 -11.96 48.01 -41.01
C ARG A 611 -12.99 47.80 -39.92
N ARG A 612 -13.10 46.56 -39.44
CA ARG A 612 -14.03 46.16 -38.37
C ARG A 612 -13.57 46.72 -37.03
N LYS A 613 -14.48 47.26 -36.23
CA LYS A 613 -14.16 47.72 -34.87
C LYS A 613 -13.82 46.56 -33.95
N VAL A 614 -12.79 46.76 -33.13
CA VAL A 614 -12.44 45.90 -32.00
C VAL A 614 -12.09 46.75 -30.78
N TYR A 615 -12.34 46.26 -29.58
CA TYR A 615 -11.82 46.87 -28.35
C TYR A 615 -10.77 45.97 -27.70
N GLU A 616 -9.80 46.58 -27.03
CA GLU A 616 -8.75 45.84 -26.31
C GLU A 616 -9.25 45.40 -24.93
N LEU A 617 -8.90 44.19 -24.50
CA LEU A 617 -9.19 43.72 -23.16
C LEU A 617 -8.21 44.38 -22.17
N SER A 618 -8.71 45.23 -21.28
CA SER A 618 -7.88 46.04 -20.36
C SER A 618 -6.93 45.24 -19.46
N GLN A 619 -7.24 43.98 -19.17
CA GLN A 619 -6.40 43.07 -18.38
C GLN A 619 -5.39 42.27 -19.23
N PHE A 620 -5.51 42.31 -20.56
CA PHE A 620 -4.76 41.48 -21.49
C PHE A 620 -4.32 42.30 -22.72
N ARG A 621 -3.24 43.09 -22.55
CA ARG A 621 -2.62 43.89 -23.61
C ARG A 621 -2.39 43.06 -24.88
N GLY A 622 -2.79 43.59 -26.03
CA GLY A 622 -2.68 42.93 -27.32
C GLY A 622 -3.74 41.86 -27.63
N LEU A 623 -4.74 41.65 -26.78
CA LEU A 623 -5.93 40.85 -27.09
C LEU A 623 -7.10 41.80 -27.37
N PHE A 624 -7.69 41.65 -28.55
CA PHE A 624 -8.79 42.48 -29.01
C PHE A 624 -10.04 41.63 -29.20
N ARG A 625 -11.22 42.19 -28.95
CA ARG A 625 -12.50 41.51 -29.13
C ARG A 625 -13.39 42.27 -30.11
N ASP A 626 -14.00 41.55 -31.04
CA ASP A 626 -14.97 42.11 -31.98
C ASP A 626 -16.43 42.04 -31.48
N SER A 627 -17.35 42.63 -32.23
CA SER A 627 -18.79 42.67 -31.96
C SER A 627 -19.47 41.31 -32.02
N THR A 628 -18.94 40.38 -32.82
CA THR A 628 -19.38 38.97 -32.80
C THR A 628 -18.86 38.19 -31.59
N GLY A 629 -17.98 38.81 -30.79
CA GLY A 629 -17.42 38.25 -29.58
C GLY A 629 -16.15 37.42 -29.80
N ASN A 630 -15.64 37.32 -31.02
CA ASN A 630 -14.40 36.62 -31.35
C ASN A 630 -13.19 37.36 -30.79
N LEU A 631 -12.15 36.59 -30.46
CA LEU A 631 -10.93 37.08 -29.82
C LEU A 631 -9.77 37.07 -30.82
N HIS A 632 -9.18 38.25 -31.05
CA HIS A 632 -8.06 38.49 -31.94
C HIS A 632 -6.79 38.67 -31.11
N ASP A 633 -5.97 37.62 -31.02
CA ASP A 633 -4.64 37.71 -30.41
C ASP A 633 -3.64 38.32 -31.40
N LEU A 634 -3.12 39.51 -31.09
CA LEU A 634 -2.10 40.23 -31.84
C LEU A 634 -0.74 40.23 -31.13
N ARG A 635 -0.58 39.49 -30.03
CA ARG A 635 0.71 39.39 -29.33
C ARG A 635 1.72 38.64 -30.20
N PRO A 636 3.01 39.04 -30.20
CA PRO A 636 4.03 38.38 -31.00
C PRO A 636 4.28 36.95 -30.49
N GLN A 637 3.92 35.98 -31.33
CA GLN A 637 4.03 34.55 -30.99
C GLN A 637 5.49 34.06 -30.98
N GLU A 638 6.36 34.59 -31.86
CA GLU A 638 7.78 34.18 -31.91
C GLU A 638 8.61 34.66 -30.70
N THR A 639 8.25 35.79 -30.10
CA THR A 639 8.90 36.29 -28.88
C THR A 639 8.19 35.87 -27.60
N CYS A 640 7.11 35.10 -27.70
CA CYS A 640 6.34 34.61 -26.55
C CYS A 640 7.23 33.78 -25.62
N PRO A 641 7.26 34.07 -24.30
CA PRO A 641 8.01 33.30 -23.30
C PRO A 641 7.29 31.99 -23.01
N CYS A 642 7.31 31.07 -23.97
CA CYS A 642 6.66 29.77 -23.91
C CYS A 642 7.66 28.62 -24.06
N PHE A 643 7.22 27.42 -23.69
CA PHE A 643 8.06 26.22 -23.73
C PHE A 643 8.58 25.90 -25.14
N ALA A 644 7.73 26.03 -26.16
CA ALA A 644 8.10 25.77 -27.55
C ALA A 644 9.24 26.70 -28.02
N ASN A 645 9.11 28.01 -27.82
CA ASN A 645 10.14 28.98 -28.22
C ASN A 645 11.44 28.83 -27.43
N MET A 646 11.37 28.56 -26.12
CA MET A 646 12.58 28.35 -25.32
C MET A 646 13.29 27.03 -25.67
N MET A 647 12.57 26.00 -26.12
CA MET A 647 13.19 24.76 -26.61
C MET A 647 13.93 24.92 -27.96
N LYS A 648 13.59 25.95 -28.76
CA LYS A 648 14.33 26.33 -29.99
C LYS A 648 15.75 26.86 -29.70
N LYS A 649 15.99 27.46 -28.51
CA LYS A 649 17.31 28.00 -28.11
C LYS A 649 18.28 26.89 -27.71
N GLU A 650 19.59 27.12 -27.78
CA GLU A 650 20.58 26.14 -27.34
C GLU A 650 20.75 26.09 -25.82
N LEU A 651 21.20 24.94 -25.29
CA LEU A 651 21.29 24.72 -23.85
C LEU A 651 22.22 25.72 -23.13
N PRO A 652 23.41 26.10 -23.66
CA PRO A 652 24.24 27.14 -23.05
C PRO A 652 23.51 28.47 -22.91
N ASP A 653 22.79 28.91 -23.96
CA ASP A 653 22.04 30.17 -23.96
C ASP A 653 20.91 30.16 -22.91
N ILE A 654 20.20 29.04 -22.80
CA ILE A 654 19.15 28.87 -21.78
C ILE A 654 19.74 28.94 -20.37
N LEU A 655 20.92 28.34 -20.14
CA LEU A 655 21.61 28.39 -18.85
C LEU A 655 22.13 29.80 -18.53
N ASP A 656 22.61 30.56 -19.51
CA ASP A 656 23.03 31.94 -19.34
C ASP A 656 21.85 32.87 -19.03
N LEU A 657 20.75 32.77 -19.79
CA LEU A 657 19.51 33.47 -19.51
C LEU A 657 19.00 33.15 -18.09
N LEU A 658 19.11 31.89 -17.68
CA LEU A 658 18.71 31.46 -16.34
C LEU A 658 19.62 32.06 -15.25
N VAL A 659 20.95 32.10 -15.45
CA VAL A 659 21.89 32.78 -14.55
C VAL A 659 21.52 34.26 -14.39
N THR A 660 21.32 34.98 -15.50
CA THR A 660 20.91 36.41 -15.48
C THR A 660 19.57 36.60 -14.77
N ALA A 661 18.59 35.71 -14.99
CA ALA A 661 17.30 35.77 -14.31
C ALA A 661 17.43 35.59 -12.78
N TYR A 662 18.30 34.69 -12.31
CA TYR A 662 18.57 34.53 -10.87
C TYR A 662 19.32 35.74 -10.28
N GLU A 663 20.25 36.35 -11.02
CA GLU A 663 20.96 37.55 -10.57
C GLU A 663 20.04 38.77 -10.47
N ASN A 664 19.16 38.97 -11.45
CA ASN A 664 18.18 40.05 -11.40
C ASN A 664 17.09 39.79 -10.35
N GLN A 665 16.63 38.54 -10.20
CA GLN A 665 15.74 38.15 -9.11
C GLN A 665 16.35 38.46 -7.73
N LEU A 666 17.66 38.24 -7.54
CA LEU A 666 18.36 38.60 -6.30
C LEU A 666 18.46 40.12 -6.08
N LYS A 667 18.75 40.91 -7.13
CA LYS A 667 18.80 42.38 -7.05
C LYS A 667 17.45 43.01 -6.69
N ASP A 668 16.35 42.43 -7.16
CA ASP A 668 15.01 42.89 -6.81
C ASP A 668 14.58 42.41 -5.41
N LEU A 669 15.02 41.21 -5.00
CA LEU A 669 14.84 40.72 -3.64
C LEU A 669 15.51 41.62 -2.60
N GLU A 670 16.66 42.22 -2.93
CA GLU A 670 17.36 43.20 -2.08
C GLU A 670 16.60 44.53 -1.90
N LYS A 671 15.57 44.78 -2.72
CA LYS A 671 14.64 45.91 -2.58
C LYS A 671 13.33 45.51 -1.89
N SER A 672 13.15 44.24 -1.54
CA SER A 672 11.93 43.76 -0.87
C SER A 672 11.81 44.38 0.52
N THR A 673 10.60 44.78 0.90
CA THR A 673 10.28 45.26 2.25
C THR A 673 10.09 44.11 3.26
N TYR A 674 10.11 42.86 2.81
CA TYR A 674 9.91 41.66 3.62
C TYR A 674 11.23 40.97 3.95
N ASN A 675 11.30 40.31 5.11
CA ASN A 675 12.46 39.49 5.47
C ASN A 675 12.47 38.17 4.68
N GLU A 676 13.24 38.14 3.59
CA GLU A 676 13.34 37.00 2.67
C GLU A 676 14.71 36.31 2.70
N GLU A 677 15.47 36.43 3.80
CA GLU A 677 16.84 35.88 3.95
C GLU A 677 16.95 34.39 3.61
N LYS A 678 15.95 33.59 3.98
CA LYS A 678 15.92 32.16 3.61
C LYS A 678 15.85 31.98 2.08
N LEU A 679 15.00 32.74 1.40
CA LEU A 679 14.87 32.67 -0.05
C LEU A 679 16.16 33.18 -0.72
N LYS A 680 16.75 34.28 -0.22
CA LYS A 680 18.03 34.80 -0.69
C LYS A 680 19.13 33.73 -0.66
N LYS A 681 19.26 33.01 0.46
CA LYS A 681 20.20 31.90 0.62
C LYS A 681 19.93 30.75 -0.36
N ASP A 682 18.67 30.34 -0.52
CA ASP A 682 18.29 29.26 -1.45
C ASP A 682 18.54 29.63 -2.93
N LEU A 683 18.32 30.89 -3.31
CA LEU A 683 18.60 31.40 -4.66
C LEU A 683 20.10 31.47 -4.93
N LEU A 684 20.93 31.93 -3.97
CA LEU A 684 22.39 31.95 -4.11
C LEU A 684 22.98 30.55 -4.35
N VAL A 685 22.55 29.54 -3.58
CA VAL A 685 22.99 28.14 -3.77
C VAL A 685 22.63 27.61 -5.16
N LYS A 686 21.45 27.98 -5.69
CA LYS A 686 21.03 27.62 -7.06
C LYS A 686 21.87 28.34 -8.11
N LEU A 687 22.13 29.64 -7.93
CA LEU A 687 22.94 30.46 -8.83
C LEU A 687 24.37 29.91 -8.96
N THR A 688 25.05 29.58 -7.85
CA THR A 688 26.40 28.98 -7.89
C THR A 688 26.42 27.67 -8.68
N ARG A 689 25.43 26.79 -8.44
CA ARG A 689 25.30 25.52 -9.19
C ARG A 689 25.04 25.75 -10.69
N LEU A 690 24.30 26.80 -11.05
CA LEU A 690 24.00 27.15 -12.44
C LEU A 690 25.19 27.76 -13.17
N LYS A 691 25.96 28.66 -12.53
CA LYS A 691 27.21 29.19 -13.10
C LYS A 691 28.19 28.08 -13.46
N ASN A 692 28.37 27.10 -12.57
CA ASN A 692 29.21 25.92 -12.83
C ASN A 692 28.69 25.09 -14.02
N LYS A 693 27.36 24.92 -14.16
CA LYS A 693 26.75 24.21 -15.29
C LYS A 693 26.89 24.96 -16.62
N SER A 694 26.69 26.28 -16.65
CA SER A 694 26.92 27.10 -17.85
C SER A 694 28.38 26.99 -18.31
N TYR A 695 29.33 27.14 -17.37
CA TYR A 695 30.76 27.00 -17.67
C TYR A 695 31.10 25.62 -18.28
N GLN A 696 30.60 24.53 -17.70
CA GLN A 696 30.78 23.18 -18.24
C GLN A 696 30.15 23.00 -19.63
N ALA A 697 28.93 23.52 -19.84
CA ALA A 697 28.25 23.43 -21.12
C ALA A 697 29.01 24.16 -22.25
N LYS A 698 29.59 25.33 -21.95
CA LYS A 698 30.43 26.10 -22.88
C LYS A 698 31.71 25.36 -23.25
N GLN A 699 32.42 24.79 -22.27
CA GLN A 699 33.63 23.99 -22.50
C GLN A 699 33.37 22.79 -23.43
N VAL A 700 32.26 22.07 -23.23
CA VAL A 700 31.87 20.93 -24.09
C VAL A 700 31.47 21.38 -25.50
N GLY A 701 30.86 22.57 -25.64
CA GLY A 701 30.55 23.17 -26.94
C GLY A 701 31.80 23.50 -27.75
N SER A 702 32.77 24.20 -27.15
CA SER A 702 34.04 24.56 -27.80
C SER A 702 34.87 23.34 -28.23
N ALA A 703 34.78 22.22 -27.49
CA ALA A 703 35.47 20.98 -27.81
C ALA A 703 34.88 20.19 -29.00
N LYS A 704 33.68 20.55 -29.49
CA LYS A 704 33.04 19.95 -30.69
C LYS A 704 33.23 20.76 -31.96
N GLY A 705 33.76 21.99 -31.87
CA GLY A 705 34.04 22.87 -33.00
C GLY A 705 35.51 22.86 -33.46
N ARG A 706 36.33 21.98 -32.88
CA ARG A 706 37.68 21.63 -33.31
C ARG A 706 37.69 20.17 -33.74
#